data_AF-A0A443DJE1-F1
#
_entry.id   AF-A0A443DJE1-F1
#
_cell.length_a   1.000
_cell.length_b   1.000
_cell.length_c   1.000
_cell.angle_alpha   90.00
_cell.angle_beta   90.00
_cell.angle_gamma   90.00
#
_symmetry.space_group_name_H-M   'P 1'
#
loop_
_entity.id
_entity.type
_entity.pdbx_description
1 polymer ?
#
loop_
_entity_poly.entity_id
_entity_poly.type
_entity_poly.pdbx_seq_one_letter_code
_entity_poly.pdbx_strand_id
1 'polypeptide(L)'
;MVAALRSIDHLPLEHRDKAWLDWFEELSLSASVDDQPIPRGTMHLRAANATTRLADVSGTPQRIVPMRRDHGILFALIVAGRGRLVAPHQAFDLADGDMMVLGTADDWSLTFRSDFRAFILQAAACPLEARLGRSGIRLPKVLGSTVVAVVAKSGLRTLGSNLETSGAADLTAAEVALTELVASALLGEVREPAGSLTGVQTAHFRRVAATIDARLSDPDLALALIARLEGLSVRYAQKLFEGRGESFSEYVRQQRLEHCRIDLADPNHAHESVAAIGQRWGFRDQSHFSRTFGATFGMSPRQVRRARSQTDEAYPLRGKPDGRKSAAARPAPMLQAAMDRPPTARARERTDHWHLPATAETVHWGFFSRSLPPVLRVDPGDSVTVETLTQHAGDDWQRMVAGDSGAESVFDWSPEHKRVDRRGAGPANASIFGRGAGEGFGVHIMTGPIYVRGAEPGDVLEIEFVEIRPRPSAAFPGKAFASNVSAWWGYQYHDLLDRDAKRETVTIFEIDMRCPAAARPLYSYEWQPQTDPFGVVHATIDYPGIPVDHSKVSHRDLSGSGVRIPARLHFGCIAVAPREADLVDSIPPGYFGGNIDNWRIGAGAKLYLPVAVQGALLSIGDGHFAQSDGEINGTGLECSLTGDIIIKLHKAGEGCPAFLRGLNSPLIETEHSWVIQSFSHPNYLRDLGSNAQSDVYKTSTIELALRNAFRQTRRFIMQTYDLAEDEVLSIMSLAADFGITQVADGNFGVHATITKAVFGERQHSQRTARP
;
A
#
# COMPACT_ATOMS: atom_id res chain seq x y z
N MET A 1 12.47 26.09 27.90
CA MET A 1 11.65 24.86 27.82
C MET A 1 11.44 24.57 26.35
N VAL A 2 12.06 23.50 25.83
CA VAL A 2 11.84 23.05 24.45
C VAL A 2 10.44 22.45 24.37
N ALA A 3 9.61 22.90 23.44
CA ALA A 3 8.28 22.32 23.26
C ALA A 3 8.42 20.89 22.71
N ALA A 4 7.81 19.92 23.38
CA ALA A 4 7.75 18.53 22.90
C ALA A 4 7.03 18.47 21.54
N LEU A 5 7.33 17.44 20.75
CA LEU A 5 6.54 17.14 19.55
C LEU A 5 5.09 16.90 19.96
N ARG A 6 4.16 17.60 19.33
CA ARG A 6 2.72 17.43 19.55
C ARG A 6 2.12 16.73 18.34
N SER A 7 1.21 15.78 18.57
CA SER A 7 0.43 15.12 17.52
C SER A 7 -1.06 15.20 17.86
N ILE A 8 -1.89 15.60 16.90
CA ILE A 8 -3.36 15.64 17.07
C ILE A 8 -3.89 14.23 17.37
N ASP A 9 -3.21 13.20 16.87
CA ASP A 9 -3.61 11.81 17.10
C ASP A 9 -3.41 11.35 18.55
N HIS A 10 -2.66 12.10 19.36
CA HIS A 10 -2.53 11.85 20.79
C HIS A 10 -3.66 12.47 21.61
N LEU A 11 -4.55 13.26 21.01
CA LEU A 11 -5.69 13.89 21.69
C LEU A 11 -6.95 13.00 21.61
N PRO A 12 -7.83 13.03 22.64
CA PRO A 12 -9.17 12.45 22.58
C PRO A 12 -9.96 12.97 21.37
N LEU A 13 -10.82 12.13 20.78
CA LEU A 13 -11.53 12.42 19.52
C LEU A 13 -12.32 13.75 19.59
N GLU A 14 -12.98 14.00 20.71
CA GLU A 14 -13.76 15.22 20.98
C GLU A 14 -12.93 16.51 20.97
N HIS A 15 -11.61 16.42 21.09
CA HIS A 15 -10.70 17.56 21.10
C HIS A 15 -9.93 17.75 19.78
N ARG A 16 -9.99 16.78 18.86
CA ARG A 16 -9.17 16.81 17.64
C ARG A 16 -9.58 17.91 16.67
N ASP A 17 -10.87 18.12 16.44
CA ASP A 17 -11.36 19.14 15.51
C ASP A 17 -10.96 20.55 15.99
N LYS A 18 -11.08 20.79 17.30
CA LYS A 18 -10.61 22.03 17.92
C LYS A 18 -9.09 22.17 17.81
N ALA A 19 -8.33 21.14 18.17
CA ALA A 19 -6.87 21.17 18.10
C ALA A 19 -6.35 21.37 16.67
N TRP A 20 -7.04 20.81 15.68
CA TRP A 20 -6.72 21.01 14.27
C TRP A 20 -6.81 22.47 13.87
N LEU A 21 -7.89 23.17 14.24
CA LEU A 21 -8.03 24.60 14.01
C LEU A 21 -6.98 25.39 14.81
N ASP A 22 -6.87 25.12 16.12
CA ASP A 22 -5.94 25.81 17.02
C ASP A 22 -4.48 25.71 16.52
N TRP A 23 -4.07 24.55 15.99
CA TRP A 23 -2.68 24.35 15.53
C TRP A 23 -2.41 24.94 14.15
N PHE A 24 -3.43 25.05 13.29
CA PHE A 24 -3.32 25.91 12.12
C PHE A 24 -3.17 27.38 12.53
N GLU A 25 -3.90 27.84 13.56
CA GLU A 25 -3.72 29.21 14.06
C GLU A 25 -2.31 29.45 14.61
N GLU A 26 -1.68 28.44 15.22
CA GLU A 26 -0.28 28.50 15.65
C GLU A 26 0.70 28.68 14.48
N LEU A 27 0.34 28.18 13.29
CA LEU A 27 1.07 28.41 12.03
C LEU A 27 0.65 29.72 11.34
N SER A 28 -0.17 30.55 11.98
CA SER A 28 -0.77 31.77 11.42
C SER A 28 -1.69 31.49 10.22
N LEU A 29 -2.35 30.33 10.23
CA LEU A 29 -3.24 29.84 9.18
C LEU A 29 -4.65 29.58 9.72
N SER A 30 -5.63 29.63 8.82
CA SER A 30 -6.99 29.17 9.08
C SER A 30 -7.37 28.14 8.02
N ALA A 31 -8.05 27.09 8.44
CA ALA A 31 -8.55 26.02 7.58
C ALA A 31 -10.09 25.96 7.62
N SER A 32 -10.73 25.73 6.47
CA SER A 32 -12.19 25.66 6.33
C SER A 32 -12.61 24.73 5.19
N VAL A 33 -13.84 24.24 5.25
CA VAL A 33 -14.52 23.49 4.17
C VAL A 33 -15.84 24.20 3.89
N ASP A 34 -16.07 24.62 2.65
CA ASP A 34 -17.26 25.44 2.27
C ASP A 34 -17.49 26.64 3.21
N ASP A 35 -16.40 27.32 3.57
CA ASP A 35 -16.35 28.44 4.52
C ASP A 35 -16.87 28.12 5.94
N GLN A 36 -16.99 26.83 6.29
CA GLN A 36 -17.24 26.34 7.65
C GLN A 36 -15.96 25.78 8.29
N PRO A 37 -15.76 25.94 9.61
CA PRO A 37 -14.57 25.46 10.31
C PRO A 37 -14.65 23.95 10.64
N ILE A 38 -15.12 23.11 9.70
CA ILE A 38 -15.15 21.65 9.86
C ILE A 38 -14.10 20.91 9.00
N PRO A 39 -12.80 21.28 9.06
CA PRO A 39 -11.76 20.47 8.43
C PRO A 39 -11.34 19.28 9.30
N ARG A 40 -10.91 18.19 8.65
CA ARG A 40 -10.42 16.97 9.31
C ARG A 40 -9.03 16.60 8.83
N GLY A 41 -8.19 16.12 9.76
CA GLY A 41 -6.88 15.59 9.42
C GLY A 41 -6.00 15.25 10.63
N THR A 42 -4.76 14.90 10.34
CA THR A 42 -3.69 14.59 11.30
C THR A 42 -2.57 15.61 11.17
N MET A 43 -2.09 16.14 12.29
CA MET A 43 -0.97 17.08 12.30
C MET A 43 0.04 16.68 13.36
N HIS A 44 1.32 16.66 12.98
CA HIS A 44 2.46 16.61 13.89
C HIS A 44 3.14 17.97 13.85
N LEU A 45 3.32 18.62 15.00
CA LEU A 45 3.84 19.98 15.11
C LEU A 45 4.96 20.05 16.15
N ARG A 46 6.11 20.60 15.76
CA ARG A 46 7.23 20.88 16.65
C ARG A 46 7.65 22.34 16.53
N ALA A 47 7.74 23.04 17.66
CA ALA A 47 8.29 24.38 17.73
C ALA A 47 9.75 24.33 18.18
N ALA A 48 10.64 24.99 17.44
CA ALA A 48 12.03 25.16 17.83
C ALA A 48 12.19 26.41 18.71
N ASN A 49 11.52 27.49 18.32
CA ASN A 49 11.51 28.78 19.00
C ASN A 49 10.20 29.54 18.67
N ALA A 50 10.14 30.85 18.97
CA ALA A 50 8.93 31.65 18.78
C ALA A 50 8.48 31.80 17.30
N THR A 51 9.43 31.77 16.36
CA THR A 51 9.19 32.00 14.93
C THR A 51 9.29 30.73 14.09
N THR A 52 9.92 29.68 14.62
CA THR A 52 10.30 28.49 13.85
C THR A 52 9.49 27.28 14.29
N ARG A 53 8.64 26.79 13.40
CA ARG A 53 7.78 25.61 13.62
C ARG A 53 7.80 24.72 12.39
N LEU A 54 7.89 23.41 12.58
CA LEU A 54 7.73 22.44 11.51
C LEU A 54 6.48 21.61 11.75
N ALA A 55 5.65 21.50 10.72
CA ALA A 55 4.45 20.70 10.72
C ALA A 55 4.47 19.65 9.60
N ASP A 56 4.08 18.42 9.93
CA ASP A 56 3.62 17.40 8.98
C ASP A 56 2.10 17.34 9.08
N VAL A 57 1.44 17.72 7.99
CA VAL A 57 -0.01 17.91 7.94
C VAL A 57 -0.58 16.98 6.87
N SER A 58 -1.54 16.14 7.25
CA SER A 58 -2.36 15.39 6.30
C SER A 58 -3.84 15.69 6.55
N GLY A 59 -4.61 16.01 5.52
CA GLY A 59 -6.01 16.40 5.68
C GLY A 59 -6.88 16.10 4.47
N THR A 60 -8.19 16.22 4.66
CA THR A 60 -9.21 16.08 3.60
C THR A 60 -9.30 17.35 2.74
N PRO A 61 -10.08 17.39 1.65
CA PRO A 61 -10.28 18.61 0.87
C PRO A 61 -10.70 19.78 1.76
N GLN A 62 -9.93 20.87 1.68
CA GLN A 62 -10.14 22.06 2.49
C GLN A 62 -9.45 23.27 1.88
N ARG A 63 -9.87 24.45 2.32
CA ARG A 63 -9.28 25.74 1.99
C ARG A 63 -8.47 26.24 3.17
N ILE A 64 -7.21 26.59 2.91
CA ILE A 64 -6.26 27.16 3.86
C ILE A 64 -5.96 28.60 3.45
N VAL A 65 -6.05 29.52 4.41
CA VAL A 65 -5.80 30.96 4.22
C VAL A 65 -4.93 31.51 5.35
N PRO A 66 -4.16 32.59 5.15
CA PRO A 66 -3.40 33.22 6.21
C PRO A 66 -4.32 34.01 7.16
N MET A 67 -4.04 33.96 8.46
CA MET A 67 -4.74 34.77 9.47
C MET A 67 -4.27 36.23 9.52
N ARG A 68 -3.27 36.61 8.71
CA ARG A 68 -2.69 37.96 8.66
C ARG A 68 -2.10 38.40 10.01
N ARG A 69 -1.28 37.52 10.61
CA ARG A 69 -0.45 37.82 11.79
C ARG A 69 0.99 38.19 11.36
N ASP A 70 1.69 38.96 12.20
CA ASP A 70 2.97 39.64 11.87
C ASP A 70 4.06 38.74 11.26
N HIS A 71 4.67 39.25 10.17
CA HIS A 71 5.99 38.96 9.57
C HIS A 71 6.55 37.51 9.64
N GLY A 72 5.69 36.50 9.43
CA GLY A 72 6.10 35.10 9.24
C GLY A 72 6.18 34.71 7.77
N ILE A 73 7.04 33.73 7.46
CA ILE A 73 7.10 33.07 6.16
C ILE A 73 6.88 31.57 6.32
N LEU A 74 6.19 30.98 5.36
CA LEU A 74 5.96 29.54 5.27
C LEU A 74 6.68 28.98 4.05
N PHE A 75 7.49 27.96 4.28
CA PHE A 75 7.96 27.05 3.24
C PHE A 75 7.09 25.81 3.29
N ALA A 76 6.21 25.64 2.29
CA ALA A 76 5.25 24.55 2.24
C ALA A 76 5.56 23.62 1.07
N LEU A 77 5.88 22.35 1.33
CA LEU A 77 6.08 21.32 0.32
C LEU A 77 4.87 20.40 0.28
N ILE A 78 4.24 20.28 -0.89
CA ILE A 78 3.21 19.26 -1.11
C ILE A 78 3.91 17.92 -1.29
N VAL A 79 3.66 17.01 -0.35
CA VAL A 79 4.17 15.64 -0.38
C VAL A 79 3.26 14.80 -1.26
N ALA A 80 1.95 14.97 -1.08
CA ALA A 80 0.90 14.32 -1.86
C ALA A 80 -0.34 15.21 -1.94
N GLY A 81 -1.04 15.20 -3.08
CA GLY A 81 -2.32 15.86 -3.25
C GLY A 81 -2.28 17.00 -4.27
N ARG A 82 -3.47 17.45 -4.69
CA ARG A 82 -3.61 18.55 -5.65
C ARG A 82 -4.20 19.78 -5.01
N GLY A 83 -3.48 20.89 -5.15
CA GLY A 83 -3.84 22.18 -4.61
C GLY A 83 -4.03 23.22 -5.70
N ARG A 84 -4.76 24.29 -5.39
CA ARG A 84 -4.73 25.52 -6.16
C ARG A 84 -4.47 26.69 -5.23
N LEU A 85 -3.37 27.38 -5.45
CA LEU A 85 -2.99 28.60 -4.75
C LEU A 85 -3.47 29.80 -5.57
N VAL A 86 -4.24 30.69 -4.96
CA VAL A 86 -4.77 31.91 -5.57
C VAL A 86 -4.30 33.10 -4.74
N ALA A 87 -3.77 34.12 -5.40
CA ALA A 87 -3.37 35.40 -4.82
C ALA A 87 -3.86 36.55 -5.73
N PRO A 88 -3.92 37.81 -5.28
CA PRO A 88 -4.54 38.93 -6.01
C PRO A 88 -4.14 39.10 -7.48
N HIS A 89 -2.94 38.67 -7.86
CA HIS A 89 -2.39 38.86 -9.21
C HIS A 89 -1.87 37.57 -9.86
N GLN A 90 -2.07 36.40 -9.24
CA GLN A 90 -1.51 35.14 -9.71
C GLN A 90 -2.27 33.95 -9.15
N ALA A 91 -2.36 32.88 -9.92
CA ALA A 91 -2.86 31.59 -9.46
C ALA A 91 -1.92 30.48 -9.94
N PHE A 92 -1.69 29.50 -9.08
CA PHE A 92 -0.86 28.34 -9.33
C PHE A 92 -1.67 27.08 -9.09
N ASP A 93 -1.71 26.18 -10.07
CA ASP A 93 -2.12 24.80 -9.84
C ASP A 93 -0.91 24.03 -9.32
N LEU A 94 -1.14 23.23 -8.28
CA LEU A 94 -0.10 22.58 -7.50
C LEU A 94 -0.27 21.07 -7.53
N ALA A 95 0.86 20.36 -7.55
CA ALA A 95 0.95 18.91 -7.52
C ALA A 95 2.06 18.43 -6.58
N ASP A 96 2.20 17.11 -6.46
CA ASP A 96 3.21 16.45 -5.65
C ASP A 96 4.63 16.97 -5.99
N GLY A 97 5.37 17.35 -4.95
CA GLY A 97 6.72 17.90 -5.08
C GLY A 97 6.79 19.41 -5.30
N ASP A 98 5.65 20.10 -5.47
CA ASP A 98 5.64 21.56 -5.51
C ASP A 98 5.92 22.13 -4.12
N MET A 99 6.83 23.12 -4.08
CA MET A 99 7.17 23.85 -2.88
C MET A 99 6.83 25.31 -3.06
N MET A 100 6.10 25.85 -2.09
CA MET A 100 5.62 27.22 -2.07
C MET A 100 6.33 28.01 -0.98
N VAL A 101 6.51 29.30 -1.25
CA VAL A 101 6.96 30.32 -0.31
C VAL A 101 5.79 31.28 -0.12
N LEU A 102 5.24 31.33 1.09
CA LEU A 102 4.02 32.08 1.39
C LEU A 102 4.30 33.05 2.55
N GLY A 103 4.02 34.34 2.39
CA GLY A 103 4.03 35.26 3.53
C GLY A 103 2.74 35.12 4.33
N THR A 104 2.82 35.15 5.66
CA THR A 104 1.62 35.09 6.53
C THR A 104 0.86 36.41 6.57
N ALA A 105 1.47 37.49 6.08
CA ALA A 105 0.85 38.82 5.93
C ALA A 105 0.26 39.05 4.52
N ASP A 106 0.57 38.19 3.55
CA ASP A 106 0.11 38.32 2.17
C ASP A 106 -1.32 37.80 2.01
N ASP A 107 -2.01 38.25 0.96
CA ASP A 107 -3.32 37.72 0.61
C ASP A 107 -3.18 36.52 -0.34
N TRP A 108 -3.52 35.34 0.15
CA TRP A 108 -3.57 34.13 -0.66
C TRP A 108 -4.55 33.11 -0.09
N SER A 109 -5.02 32.21 -0.96
CA SER A 109 -5.82 31.06 -0.56
C SER A 109 -5.34 29.80 -1.25
N LEU A 110 -5.10 28.75 -0.48
CA LEU A 110 -4.71 27.43 -0.94
C LEU A 110 -5.90 26.49 -0.80
N THR A 111 -6.40 25.94 -1.91
CA THR A 111 -7.54 25.01 -1.89
C THR A 111 -7.09 23.63 -2.34
N PHE A 112 -7.25 22.63 -1.48
CA PHE A 112 -7.09 21.22 -1.82
C PHE A 112 -8.43 20.62 -2.23
N ARG A 113 -8.44 19.91 -3.36
CA ARG A 113 -9.65 19.26 -3.91
C ARG A 113 -9.69 17.75 -3.68
N SER A 114 -8.63 17.21 -3.13
CA SER A 114 -8.47 15.82 -2.71
C SER A 114 -7.85 15.81 -1.32
N ASP A 115 -7.77 14.63 -0.71
CA ASP A 115 -6.87 14.43 0.42
C ASP A 115 -5.45 14.86 0.03
N PHE A 116 -4.73 15.40 1.01
CA PHE A 116 -3.40 15.96 0.81
C PHE A 116 -2.50 15.67 2.02
N ARG A 117 -1.19 15.72 1.77
CA ARG A 117 -0.12 15.77 2.78
C ARG A 117 0.87 16.86 2.42
N ALA A 118 1.26 17.68 3.39
CA ALA A 118 2.22 18.75 3.22
C ALA A 118 3.15 18.89 4.42
N PHE A 119 4.42 19.20 4.15
CA PHE A 119 5.35 19.69 5.16
C PHE A 119 5.36 21.21 5.15
N ILE A 120 5.17 21.83 6.31
CA ILE A 120 5.12 23.28 6.47
C ILE A 120 6.18 23.69 7.49
N LEU A 121 7.21 24.39 7.03
CA LEU A 121 8.17 25.07 7.90
C LEU A 121 7.81 26.55 7.97
N GLN A 122 7.37 27.00 9.15
CA GLN A 122 7.24 28.40 9.49
C GLN A 122 8.60 28.93 9.95
N ALA A 123 8.98 30.11 9.45
CA ALA A 123 10.25 30.78 9.71
C ALA A 123 10.04 32.29 9.86
N ALA A 124 11.05 32.99 10.38
CA ALA A 124 11.05 34.46 10.42
C ALA A 124 11.15 35.05 9.00
N ALA A 125 10.39 36.11 8.70
CA ALA A 125 10.46 36.74 7.38
C ALA A 125 11.75 37.56 7.16
N CYS A 126 12.26 38.22 8.20
CA CYS A 126 13.39 39.17 8.09
C CYS A 126 14.64 38.60 7.41
N PRO A 127 15.10 37.35 7.68
CA PRO A 127 16.23 36.76 6.97
C PRO A 127 15.98 36.60 5.47
N LEU A 128 14.78 36.16 5.06
CA LEU A 128 14.45 36.02 3.65
C LEU A 128 14.33 37.40 2.98
N GLU A 129 13.64 38.34 3.61
CA GLU A 129 13.49 39.72 3.12
C GLU A 129 14.84 40.42 2.95
N ALA A 130 15.77 40.25 3.89
CA ALA A 130 17.11 40.80 3.81
C ALA A 130 17.90 40.26 2.60
N ARG A 131 17.73 38.96 2.28
CA ARG A 131 18.36 38.34 1.10
C ARG A 131 17.71 38.76 -0.20
N LEU A 132 16.37 38.86 -0.22
CA LEU A 132 15.63 39.29 -1.40
C LEU A 132 15.84 40.79 -1.68
N GLY A 133 16.11 41.61 -0.67
CA GLY A 133 16.39 43.03 -0.80
C GLY A 133 15.34 43.77 -1.64
N ARG A 134 15.80 44.59 -2.60
CA ARG A 134 14.93 45.32 -3.56
C ARG A 134 14.69 44.55 -4.86
N SER A 135 14.78 43.21 -4.86
CA SER A 135 14.61 42.37 -6.05
C SER A 135 13.24 42.47 -6.72
N GLY A 136 12.23 42.99 -6.03
CA GLY A 136 10.86 43.12 -6.56
C GLY A 136 10.09 41.80 -6.58
N ILE A 137 10.62 40.73 -5.99
CA ILE A 137 9.94 39.44 -5.85
C ILE A 137 8.78 39.61 -4.86
N ARG A 138 7.55 39.36 -5.35
CA ARG A 138 6.34 39.36 -4.52
C ARG A 138 5.91 37.93 -4.20
N LEU A 139 5.62 37.69 -2.92
CA LEU A 139 5.03 36.45 -2.43
C LEU A 139 3.50 36.49 -2.59
N PRO A 140 2.82 35.32 -2.64
CA PRO A 140 3.39 33.98 -2.61
C PRO A 140 4.15 33.59 -3.89
N LYS A 141 5.01 32.57 -3.83
CA LYS A 141 5.70 32.00 -5.00
C LYS A 141 5.69 30.49 -4.94
N VAL A 142 5.70 29.84 -6.11
CA VAL A 142 6.00 28.41 -6.24
C VAL A 142 7.41 28.31 -6.79
N LEU A 143 8.29 27.61 -6.09
CA LEU A 143 9.67 27.46 -6.52
C LEU A 143 9.75 26.65 -7.80
N GLY A 144 10.51 27.15 -8.77
CA GLY A 144 10.79 26.50 -10.03
C GLY A 144 11.63 25.24 -9.90
N SER A 145 12.33 24.90 -10.99
CA SER A 145 13.12 23.69 -11.13
C SER A 145 14.63 23.96 -11.19
N THR A 146 15.08 25.10 -10.66
CA THR A 146 16.52 25.37 -10.53
C THR A 146 17.16 24.33 -9.62
N VAL A 147 18.45 24.03 -9.81
CA VAL A 147 19.17 23.06 -8.96
C VAL A 147 19.05 23.44 -7.47
N VAL A 148 19.12 24.73 -7.16
CA VAL A 148 18.97 25.24 -5.80
C VAL A 148 17.54 25.03 -5.27
N ALA A 149 16.51 25.21 -6.10
CA ALA A 149 15.12 24.90 -5.72
C ALA A 149 14.93 23.40 -5.45
N VAL A 150 15.57 22.52 -6.22
CA VAL A 150 15.53 21.06 -5.98
C VAL A 150 16.18 20.72 -4.64
N VAL A 151 17.31 21.34 -4.30
CA VAL A 151 17.99 21.13 -3.01
C VAL A 151 17.11 21.62 -1.85
N ALA A 152 16.45 22.78 -1.99
CA ALA A 152 15.51 23.29 -0.99
C ALA A 152 14.32 22.32 -0.77
N LYS A 153 13.73 21.81 -1.87
CA LYS A 153 12.65 20.82 -1.84
C LYS A 153 13.07 19.55 -1.12
N SER A 154 14.25 19.02 -1.45
CA SER A 154 14.80 17.83 -0.80
C SER A 154 15.09 18.07 0.68
N GLY A 155 15.66 19.23 1.04
CA GLY A 155 15.94 19.60 2.43
C GLY A 155 14.67 19.62 3.29
N LEU A 156 13.61 20.29 2.82
CA LEU A 156 12.34 20.33 3.54
C LEU A 156 11.67 18.95 3.61
N ARG A 157 11.77 18.14 2.54
CA ARG A 157 11.26 16.76 2.53
C ARG A 157 11.97 15.88 3.57
N THR A 158 13.29 15.94 3.62
CA THR A 158 14.10 15.19 4.60
C THR A 158 13.78 15.63 6.02
N LEU A 159 13.68 16.94 6.26
CA LEU A 159 13.36 17.48 7.58
C LEU A 159 11.96 17.05 8.03
N GLY A 160 10.95 17.19 7.17
CA GLY A 160 9.57 16.80 7.46
C GLY A 160 9.42 15.30 7.72
N SER A 161 10.11 14.46 6.95
CA SER A 161 10.07 13.00 7.11
C SER A 161 10.75 12.53 8.41
N ASN A 162 11.64 13.34 8.98
CA ASN A 162 12.36 13.07 10.22
C ASN A 162 11.90 13.96 11.38
N LEU A 163 10.68 14.51 11.33
CA LEU A 163 10.15 15.42 12.36
C LEU A 163 10.12 14.80 13.78
N GLU A 164 9.93 13.47 13.88
CA GLU A 164 9.93 12.75 15.15
C GLU A 164 11.30 12.77 15.83
N THR A 165 12.36 12.56 15.06
CA THR A 165 13.75 12.45 15.52
C THR A 165 14.49 13.79 15.54
N SER A 166 13.99 14.81 14.83
CA SER A 166 14.61 16.14 14.76
C SER A 166 14.42 16.94 16.06
N GLY A 167 15.51 17.49 16.59
CA GLY A 167 15.51 18.40 17.73
C GLY A 167 15.30 19.87 17.35
N ALA A 168 15.16 20.74 18.34
CA ALA A 168 15.02 22.18 18.12
C ALA A 168 16.27 22.81 17.44
N ALA A 169 17.45 22.26 17.69
CA ALA A 169 18.68 22.67 17.03
C ALA A 169 18.64 22.36 15.52
N ASP A 170 18.17 21.17 15.15
CA ASP A 170 18.05 20.76 13.74
C ASP A 170 17.06 21.65 12.98
N LEU A 171 15.93 21.97 13.59
CA LEU A 171 14.94 22.89 13.01
C LEU A 171 15.49 24.31 12.82
N THR A 172 16.26 24.81 13.79
CA THR A 172 16.88 26.14 13.70
C THR A 172 17.95 26.15 12.60
N ALA A 173 18.77 25.11 12.50
CA ALA A 173 19.76 24.96 11.44
C ALA A 173 19.09 24.84 10.05
N ALA A 174 17.99 24.08 9.97
CA ALA A 174 17.23 23.90 8.75
C ALA A 174 16.52 25.19 8.30
N GLU A 175 16.01 26.00 9.22
CA GLU A 175 15.47 27.33 8.90
C GLU A 175 16.52 28.20 8.20
N VAL A 176 17.73 28.29 8.75
CA VAL A 176 18.83 29.07 8.16
C VAL A 176 19.17 28.52 6.77
N ALA A 177 19.40 27.22 6.65
CA ALA A 177 19.79 26.59 5.39
C ALA A 177 18.71 26.73 4.31
N LEU A 178 17.45 26.45 4.65
CA LEU A 178 16.34 26.55 3.70
C LEU A 178 16.08 28.00 3.30
N THR A 179 16.24 28.97 4.20
CA THR A 179 16.11 30.38 3.85
C THR A 179 17.12 30.81 2.81
N GLU A 180 18.40 30.42 2.95
CA GLU A 180 19.45 30.74 1.97
C GLU A 180 19.20 30.08 0.61
N LEU A 181 18.79 28.81 0.61
CA LEU A 181 18.49 28.06 -0.60
C LEU A 181 17.26 28.65 -1.32
N VAL A 182 16.20 28.96 -0.58
CA VAL A 182 14.98 29.58 -1.11
C VAL A 182 15.27 30.96 -1.68
N ALA A 183 16.01 31.81 -0.95
CA ALA A 183 16.40 33.13 -1.44
C ALA A 183 17.19 33.05 -2.75
N SER A 184 18.18 32.15 -2.79
CA SER A 184 19.03 31.93 -3.96
C SER A 184 18.24 31.40 -5.16
N ALA A 185 17.28 30.49 -4.92
CA ALA A 185 16.39 29.98 -5.96
C ALA A 185 15.51 31.10 -6.54
N LEU A 186 14.90 31.93 -5.68
CA LEU A 186 14.04 33.04 -6.08
C LEU A 186 14.82 34.13 -6.85
N LEU A 187 16.03 34.48 -6.41
CA LEU A 187 16.88 35.46 -7.10
C LEU A 187 17.42 34.94 -8.43
N GLY A 188 17.69 33.63 -8.53
CA GLY A 188 18.06 32.95 -9.77
C GLY A 188 16.98 33.07 -10.84
N GLU A 189 15.71 33.03 -10.44
CA GLU A 189 14.57 33.20 -11.35
C GLU A 189 14.42 34.64 -11.89
N VAL A 190 14.97 35.65 -11.21
CA VAL A 190 14.93 37.07 -11.63
C VAL A 190 16.06 37.43 -12.62
N ARG A 191 17.16 36.67 -12.64
CA ARG A 191 18.35 36.94 -13.47
C ARG A 191 18.29 36.37 -14.90
N GLU A 192 17.19 35.71 -15.26
CA GLU A 192 16.94 35.27 -16.64
C GLU A 192 16.73 36.50 -17.57
N PRO A 193 17.39 36.59 -18.75
CA PRO A 193 17.35 37.78 -19.60
C PRO A 193 15.93 38.19 -20.03
N ALA A 194 15.71 39.50 -20.16
CA ALA A 194 14.53 40.11 -20.76
C ALA A 194 14.30 39.57 -22.18
N GLY A 195 13.46 38.54 -22.26
CA GLY A 195 13.30 37.66 -23.41
C GLY A 195 12.68 36.32 -23.03
N SER A 196 12.79 35.92 -21.75
CA SER A 196 12.14 34.73 -21.22
C SER A 196 10.62 34.91 -21.01
N LEU A 197 9.91 33.82 -21.18
CA LEU A 197 8.45 33.74 -21.10
C LEU A 197 7.91 34.33 -19.78
N THR A 198 6.92 35.22 -19.86
CA THR A 198 6.14 35.65 -18.68
C THR A 198 5.58 34.45 -17.91
N GLY A 199 5.23 34.59 -16.62
CA GLY A 199 4.67 33.47 -15.83
C GLY A 199 3.44 32.81 -16.47
N VAL A 200 2.62 33.60 -17.17
CA VAL A 200 1.48 33.10 -17.97
C VAL A 200 1.95 32.35 -19.21
N GLN A 201 2.95 32.86 -19.93
CA GLN A 201 3.55 32.16 -21.07
C GLN A 201 4.28 30.88 -20.65
N THR A 202 4.89 30.85 -19.47
CA THR A 202 5.50 29.64 -18.89
C THR A 202 4.44 28.61 -18.55
N ALA A 203 3.29 29.01 -17.99
CA ALA A 203 2.16 28.12 -17.78
C ALA A 203 1.59 27.60 -19.10
N HIS A 204 1.41 28.45 -20.11
CA HIS A 204 0.98 28.02 -21.45
C HIS A 204 1.99 27.08 -22.10
N PHE A 205 3.28 27.37 -21.98
CA PHE A 205 4.34 26.50 -22.48
C PHE A 205 4.33 25.15 -21.78
N ARG A 206 4.14 25.09 -20.46
CA ARG A 206 4.01 23.82 -19.72
C ARG A 206 2.85 22.97 -20.22
N ARG A 207 1.70 23.57 -20.54
CA ARG A 207 0.57 22.82 -21.12
C ARG A 207 0.87 22.35 -22.55
N VAL A 208 1.43 23.23 -23.37
CA VAL A 208 1.88 22.90 -24.74
C VAL A 208 2.91 21.76 -24.72
N ALA A 209 3.88 21.82 -23.82
CA ALA A 209 4.89 20.79 -23.56
C ALA A 209 4.26 19.46 -23.12
N ALA A 210 3.34 19.48 -22.15
CA ALA A 210 2.65 18.27 -21.69
C ALA A 210 1.83 17.61 -22.82
N THR A 211 1.23 18.41 -23.70
CA THR A 211 0.46 17.92 -24.85
C THR A 211 1.35 17.39 -25.97
N ILE A 212 2.57 17.93 -26.10
CA ILE A 212 3.63 17.37 -26.96
C ILE A 212 4.11 16.04 -26.40
N ASP A 213 4.46 15.98 -25.10
CA ASP A 213 4.93 14.77 -24.42
C ASP A 213 3.93 13.61 -24.55
N ALA A 214 2.64 13.90 -24.39
CA ALA A 214 1.56 12.93 -24.56
C ALA A 214 1.41 12.40 -26.00
N ARG A 215 2.10 12.99 -26.99
CA ARG A 215 1.96 12.67 -28.42
C ARG A 215 3.31 12.54 -29.15
N LEU A 216 4.42 12.39 -28.42
CA LEU A 216 5.75 12.29 -29.03
C LEU A 216 5.88 11.14 -30.02
N SER A 217 5.11 10.06 -29.85
CA SER A 217 5.07 8.90 -30.73
C SER A 217 4.46 9.16 -32.11
N ASP A 218 3.72 10.26 -32.30
CA ASP A 218 3.12 10.62 -33.60
C ASP A 218 4.17 11.27 -34.53
N PRO A 219 4.65 10.58 -35.60
CA PRO A 219 5.71 11.11 -36.45
C PRO A 219 5.31 12.40 -37.20
N ASP A 220 4.00 12.70 -37.33
CA ASP A 220 3.45 13.87 -38.01
C ASP A 220 3.03 15.01 -37.06
N LEU A 221 3.48 14.96 -35.81
CA LEU A 221 3.15 15.95 -34.78
C LEU A 221 3.46 17.39 -35.25
N ALA A 222 2.42 18.19 -35.46
CA ALA A 222 2.51 19.56 -35.94
C ALA A 222 2.04 20.59 -34.92
N LEU A 223 2.68 21.77 -34.91
CA LEU A 223 2.34 22.86 -33.98
C LEU A 223 0.88 23.31 -34.08
N ALA A 224 0.28 23.27 -35.28
CA ALA A 224 -1.12 23.63 -35.49
C ALA A 224 -2.10 22.71 -34.72
N LEU A 225 -1.78 21.41 -34.63
CA LEU A 225 -2.56 20.45 -33.86
C LEU A 225 -2.48 20.76 -32.36
N ILE A 226 -1.27 21.00 -31.86
CA ILE A 226 -1.03 21.34 -30.45
C ILE A 226 -1.73 22.64 -30.07
N ALA A 227 -1.61 23.68 -30.90
CA ALA A 227 -2.26 24.96 -30.67
C ALA A 227 -3.79 24.83 -30.58
N ARG A 228 -4.40 24.04 -31.48
CA ARG A 228 -5.85 23.76 -31.45
C ARG A 228 -6.28 23.04 -30.17
N LEU A 229 -5.52 22.05 -29.72
CA LEU A 229 -5.82 21.28 -28.51
C LEU A 229 -5.73 22.13 -27.24
N GLU A 230 -4.78 23.07 -27.20
CA GLU A 230 -4.54 23.95 -26.06
C GLU A 230 -5.38 25.24 -26.07
N GLY A 231 -6.24 25.42 -27.08
CA GLY A 231 -7.04 26.63 -27.25
C GLY A 231 -6.19 27.88 -27.52
N LEU A 232 -5.03 27.71 -28.16
CA LEU A 232 -4.08 28.79 -28.49
C LEU A 232 -4.07 29.06 -29.99
N SER A 233 -3.72 30.29 -30.38
CA SER A 233 -3.42 30.55 -31.80
C SER A 233 -2.06 29.96 -32.19
N VAL A 234 -1.92 29.47 -33.43
CA VAL A 234 -0.65 28.91 -33.93
C VAL A 234 0.49 29.93 -33.80
N ARG A 235 0.20 31.19 -34.11
CA ARG A 235 1.16 32.31 -33.98
C ARG A 235 1.60 32.54 -32.53
N TYR A 236 0.71 32.35 -31.57
CA TYR A 236 1.04 32.47 -30.15
C TYR A 236 1.86 31.27 -29.66
N ALA A 237 1.48 30.05 -30.03
CA ALA A 237 2.23 28.85 -29.69
C ALA A 237 3.66 28.90 -30.26
N GLN A 238 3.83 29.40 -31.50
CA GLN A 238 5.15 29.63 -32.11
C GLN A 238 6.01 30.60 -31.27
N LYS A 239 5.42 31.72 -30.81
CA LYS A 239 6.10 32.68 -29.94
C LYS A 239 6.55 32.09 -28.59
N LEU A 240 5.87 31.06 -28.08
CA LEU A 240 6.27 30.41 -26.82
C LEU A 240 7.60 29.64 -26.96
N PHE A 241 7.85 29.03 -28.13
CA PHE A 241 9.12 28.36 -28.42
C PHE A 241 10.23 29.38 -28.72
N GLU A 242 9.92 30.41 -29.51
CA GLU A 242 10.85 31.51 -29.80
C GLU A 242 11.33 32.21 -28.52
N GLY A 243 10.44 32.41 -27.54
CA GLY A 243 10.78 32.99 -26.23
C GLY A 243 11.67 32.10 -25.35
N ARG A 244 11.97 30.86 -25.77
CA ARG A 244 12.93 29.94 -25.13
C ARG A 244 14.17 29.70 -25.99
N GLY A 245 14.30 30.41 -27.12
CA GLY A 245 15.43 30.26 -28.02
C GLY A 245 15.44 28.95 -28.81
N GLU A 246 14.32 28.24 -28.89
CA GLU A 246 14.21 26.97 -29.61
C GLU A 246 13.03 27.00 -30.60
N SER A 247 13.08 26.16 -31.65
CA SER A 247 11.91 25.96 -32.52
C SER A 247 11.05 24.81 -32.03
N PHE A 248 9.76 24.78 -32.35
CA PHE A 248 8.87 23.66 -32.03
C PHE A 248 9.45 22.32 -32.50
N SER A 249 9.93 22.25 -33.74
CA SER A 249 10.49 21.02 -34.31
C SER A 249 11.75 20.58 -33.59
N GLU A 250 12.55 21.53 -33.11
CA GLU A 250 13.74 21.25 -32.32
C GLU A 250 13.41 20.75 -30.92
N TYR A 251 12.43 21.36 -30.25
CA TYR A 251 11.93 20.92 -28.96
C TYR A 251 11.38 19.48 -29.02
N VAL A 252 10.50 19.19 -29.99
CA VAL A 252 9.96 17.84 -30.20
C VAL A 252 11.10 16.85 -30.47
N ARG A 253 12.06 17.20 -31.31
CA ARG A 253 13.22 16.35 -31.61
C ARG A 253 14.05 16.06 -30.35
N GLN A 254 14.32 17.05 -29.51
CA GLN A 254 15.05 16.86 -28.26
C GLN A 254 14.28 15.95 -27.29
N GLN A 255 12.97 16.18 -27.11
CA GLN A 255 12.15 15.34 -26.23
C GLN A 255 12.12 13.88 -26.70
N ARG A 256 11.99 13.64 -28.01
CA ARG A 256 12.07 12.29 -28.59
C ARG A 256 13.42 11.62 -28.33
N LEU A 257 14.52 12.37 -28.50
CA LEU A 257 15.87 11.85 -28.26
C LEU A 257 16.10 11.50 -26.78
N GLU A 258 15.60 12.30 -25.86
CA GLU A 258 15.74 12.06 -24.42
C GLU A 258 14.95 10.84 -23.96
N HIS A 259 13.72 10.67 -24.46
CA HIS A 259 12.93 9.46 -24.20
C HIS A 259 13.57 8.21 -24.83
N CYS A 260 14.12 8.32 -26.05
CA CYS A 260 14.94 7.25 -26.61
C CYS A 260 16.15 6.92 -25.72
N ARG A 261 16.82 7.91 -25.12
CA ARG A 261 17.99 7.70 -24.26
C ARG A 261 17.62 6.98 -22.97
N ILE A 262 16.51 7.37 -22.36
CA ILE A 262 15.94 6.71 -21.18
C ILE A 262 15.65 5.24 -21.51
N ASP A 263 14.98 4.97 -22.63
CA ASP A 263 14.63 3.60 -23.01
C ASP A 263 15.83 2.77 -23.44
N LEU A 264 16.81 3.37 -24.11
CA LEU A 264 18.07 2.69 -24.45
C LEU A 264 18.88 2.33 -23.21
N ALA A 265 18.72 3.10 -22.13
CA ALA A 265 19.32 2.86 -20.83
C ALA A 265 18.43 1.99 -19.91
N ASP A 266 17.22 1.63 -20.32
CA ASP A 266 16.32 0.77 -19.54
C ASP A 266 16.56 -0.71 -19.88
N PRO A 267 16.95 -1.56 -18.91
CA PRO A 267 17.10 -3.00 -19.11
C PRO A 267 15.84 -3.68 -19.66
N ASN A 268 14.64 -3.16 -19.35
CA ASN A 268 13.38 -3.70 -19.84
C ASN A 268 13.24 -3.57 -21.37
N HIS A 269 13.97 -2.64 -21.98
CA HIS A 269 14.00 -2.42 -23.42
C HIS A 269 15.28 -3.00 -24.07
N ALA A 270 16.04 -3.85 -23.37
CA ALA A 270 17.27 -4.46 -23.88
C ALA A 270 17.04 -5.35 -25.11
N HIS A 271 15.88 -6.03 -25.16
CA HIS A 271 15.46 -6.90 -26.27
C HIS A 271 14.95 -6.12 -27.49
N GLU A 272 14.49 -4.88 -27.32
CA GLU A 272 14.02 -4.04 -28.42
C GLU A 272 15.19 -3.50 -29.23
N SER A 273 15.12 -3.59 -30.56
CA SER A 273 16.18 -2.99 -31.40
C SER A 273 16.25 -1.47 -31.21
N VAL A 274 17.45 -0.91 -31.35
CA VAL A 274 17.65 0.57 -31.37
C VAL A 274 16.74 1.25 -32.40
N ALA A 275 16.43 0.57 -33.52
CA ALA A 275 15.51 1.07 -34.53
C ALA A 275 14.07 1.15 -34.02
N ALA A 276 13.61 0.13 -33.30
CA ALA A 276 12.26 0.05 -32.74
C ALA A 276 12.02 1.15 -31.69
N ILE A 277 13.00 1.41 -30.81
CA ILE A 277 12.93 2.51 -29.85
C ILE A 277 12.85 3.87 -30.57
N GLY A 278 13.66 4.07 -31.61
CA GLY A 278 13.56 5.28 -32.44
C GLY A 278 12.18 5.46 -33.06
N GLN A 279 11.62 4.40 -33.65
CA GLN A 279 10.29 4.43 -34.27
C GLN A 279 9.17 4.70 -33.27
N ARG A 280 9.23 4.11 -32.07
CA ARG A 280 8.26 4.32 -30.98
C ARG A 280 8.11 5.79 -30.62
N TRP A 281 9.21 6.54 -30.63
CA TRP A 281 9.22 7.98 -30.37
C TRP A 281 9.14 8.83 -31.63
N GLY A 282 8.63 8.28 -32.74
CA GLY A 282 8.30 9.07 -33.93
C GLY A 282 9.47 9.38 -34.87
N PHE A 283 10.61 8.68 -34.77
CA PHE A 283 11.63 8.72 -35.82
C PHE A 283 11.30 7.74 -36.95
N ARG A 284 11.14 8.24 -38.18
CA ARG A 284 10.84 7.41 -39.36
C ARG A 284 12.02 6.62 -39.89
N ASP A 285 13.23 7.14 -39.74
CA ASP A 285 14.46 6.56 -40.28
C ASP A 285 15.50 6.33 -39.18
N GLN A 286 15.98 5.09 -39.08
CA GLN A 286 16.98 4.67 -38.09
C GLN A 286 18.33 5.37 -38.30
N SER A 287 18.71 5.61 -39.57
CA SER A 287 19.99 6.24 -39.91
C SER A 287 20.01 7.71 -39.47
N HIS A 288 18.90 8.41 -39.69
CA HIS A 288 18.66 9.77 -39.20
C HIS A 288 18.64 9.80 -37.66
N PHE A 289 17.87 8.92 -37.01
CA PHE A 289 17.83 8.81 -35.55
C PHE A 289 19.22 8.62 -34.94
N SER A 290 19.99 7.64 -35.44
CA SER A 290 21.30 7.31 -34.86
C SER A 290 22.30 8.46 -35.01
N ARG A 291 22.28 9.16 -36.15
CA ARG A 291 23.11 10.36 -36.37
C ARG A 291 22.72 11.51 -35.45
N THR A 292 21.43 11.82 -35.34
CA THR A 292 20.95 12.90 -34.47
C THR A 292 21.20 12.59 -33.00
N PHE A 293 20.95 11.35 -32.55
CA PHE A 293 21.21 10.91 -31.19
C PHE A 293 22.70 11.04 -30.82
N GLY A 294 23.59 10.58 -31.70
CA GLY A 294 25.04 10.71 -31.48
C GLY A 294 25.50 12.16 -31.43
N ALA A 295 24.95 13.02 -32.30
CA ALA A 295 25.25 14.45 -32.30
C ALA A 295 24.76 15.16 -31.01
N THR A 296 23.65 14.72 -30.42
CA THR A 296 23.07 15.31 -29.21
C THR A 296 23.75 14.82 -27.92
N PHE A 297 24.05 13.53 -27.81
CA PHE A 297 24.53 12.93 -26.54
C PHE A 297 26.01 12.55 -26.53
N GLY A 298 26.75 12.77 -27.63
CA GLY A 298 28.17 12.43 -27.74
C GLY A 298 28.48 10.92 -27.74
N MET A 299 27.47 10.07 -27.60
CA MET A 299 27.56 8.61 -27.63
C MET A 299 26.48 8.04 -28.54
N SER A 300 26.77 6.92 -29.22
CA SER A 300 25.78 6.23 -30.03
C SER A 300 24.74 5.52 -29.16
N PRO A 301 23.50 5.32 -29.67
CA PRO A 301 22.46 4.56 -28.97
C PRO A 301 22.90 3.20 -28.41
N ARG A 302 23.77 2.49 -29.15
CA ARG A 302 24.30 1.18 -28.74
C ARG A 302 25.29 1.28 -27.57
N GLN A 303 26.06 2.36 -27.48
CA GLN A 303 27.00 2.58 -26.38
C GLN A 303 26.27 2.87 -25.08
N VAL A 304 25.21 3.67 -25.11
CA VAL A 304 24.35 3.95 -23.94
C VAL A 304 23.77 2.66 -23.38
N ARG A 305 23.29 1.76 -24.25
CA ARG A 305 22.77 0.46 -23.83
C ARG A 305 23.84 -0.43 -23.17
N ARG A 306 25.05 -0.46 -23.72
CA ARG A 306 26.14 -1.32 -23.23
C ARG A 306 26.72 -0.86 -21.90
N ALA A 307 26.73 0.45 -21.63
CA ALA A 307 27.35 1.03 -20.43
C ALA A 307 26.63 0.69 -19.12
N ARG A 308 25.34 0.31 -19.16
CA ARG A 308 24.55 0.00 -17.95
C ARG A 308 24.49 -1.50 -17.60
N SER A 309 24.72 -2.40 -18.57
CA SER A 309 24.77 -3.85 -18.31
C SER A 309 25.91 -4.27 -17.36
N GLN A 310 26.75 -3.34 -16.90
CA GLN A 310 27.92 -3.62 -16.07
C GLN A 310 27.82 -3.09 -14.62
N THR A 311 26.76 -2.38 -14.21
CA THR A 311 26.79 -1.61 -12.94
C THR A 311 25.64 -1.79 -11.92
N ASP A 312 24.56 -2.56 -12.15
CA ASP A 312 23.46 -2.64 -11.16
C ASP A 312 22.87 -4.07 -11.02
N GLU A 313 23.28 -4.84 -10.01
CA GLU A 313 22.42 -5.91 -9.46
C GLU A 313 21.51 -5.30 -8.38
N ALA A 314 20.33 -4.84 -8.80
CA ALA A 314 19.26 -4.41 -7.90
C ALA A 314 18.38 -5.61 -7.52
N TYR A 315 18.07 -5.71 -6.23
CA TYR A 315 17.17 -6.68 -5.58
C TYR A 315 15.82 -6.84 -6.32
N PRO A 316 15.27 -8.07 -6.49
CA PRO A 316 13.88 -8.25 -6.86
C PRO A 316 13.00 -8.09 -5.61
N LEU A 317 12.29 -6.97 -5.48
CA LEU A 317 11.26 -6.80 -4.44
C LEU A 317 9.94 -7.43 -4.94
N ARG A 318 9.20 -8.13 -4.06
CA ARG A 318 7.80 -8.49 -4.32
C ARG A 318 6.94 -7.21 -4.49
N GLY A 319 5.82 -7.34 -5.18
CA GLY A 319 4.87 -6.25 -5.41
C GLY A 319 4.95 -5.62 -6.80
N LYS A 320 4.01 -4.71 -7.07
CA LYS A 320 3.90 -4.03 -8.36
C LYS A 320 5.06 -3.03 -8.55
N PRO A 321 5.77 -3.00 -9.68
CA PRO A 321 6.80 -1.99 -9.96
C PRO A 321 6.24 -0.56 -9.95
N ASP A 322 7.09 0.43 -9.66
CA ASP A 322 6.73 1.84 -9.74
C ASP A 322 6.38 2.21 -11.19
N GLY A 323 5.09 2.47 -11.44
CA GLY A 323 4.60 3.22 -12.60
C GLY A 323 4.36 2.42 -13.89
N ARG A 324 3.22 1.72 -13.97
CA ARG A 324 2.36 1.80 -15.16
C ARG A 324 1.01 2.39 -14.78
N LYS A 325 0.70 3.57 -15.33
CA LYS A 325 -0.68 4.06 -15.43
C LYS A 325 -1.44 3.08 -16.30
N SER A 326 -2.30 2.25 -15.70
CA SER A 326 -3.31 1.53 -16.44
C SER A 326 -4.21 2.54 -17.13
N ALA A 327 -4.42 2.38 -18.43
CA ALA A 327 -5.49 3.06 -19.14
C ALA A 327 -6.83 2.78 -18.41
N ALA A 328 -7.69 3.80 -18.35
CA ALA A 328 -9.00 3.71 -17.73
C ALA A 328 -9.81 2.55 -18.35
N ALA A 329 -10.29 1.64 -17.50
CA ALA A 329 -11.33 0.70 -17.88
C ALA A 329 -12.58 1.50 -18.27
N ARG A 330 -13.15 1.20 -19.44
CA ARG A 330 -14.44 1.77 -19.85
C ARG A 330 -15.52 1.24 -18.88
N PRO A 331 -16.45 2.08 -18.42
CA PRO A 331 -17.52 1.62 -17.54
C PRO A 331 -18.38 0.60 -18.27
N ALA A 332 -18.55 -0.58 -17.66
CA ALA A 332 -19.61 -1.50 -18.03
C ALA A 332 -20.97 -0.87 -17.67
N PRO A 333 -22.04 -1.13 -18.44
CA PRO A 333 -23.34 -0.53 -18.19
C PRO A 333 -23.86 -0.94 -16.81
N MET A 334 -24.19 0.04 -15.96
CA MET A 334 -24.95 -0.16 -14.74
C MET A 334 -26.29 -0.80 -15.08
N LEU A 335 -26.46 -2.08 -14.76
CA LEU A 335 -27.79 -2.67 -14.60
C LEU A 335 -28.40 -2.06 -13.34
N GLN A 336 -29.42 -1.23 -13.55
CA GLN A 336 -30.24 -0.63 -12.50
C GLN A 336 -31.03 -1.75 -11.82
N ALA A 337 -30.47 -2.33 -10.76
CA ALA A 337 -31.23 -3.24 -9.90
C ALA A 337 -32.24 -2.43 -9.09
N ALA A 338 -33.51 -2.83 -9.16
CA ALA A 338 -34.61 -2.20 -8.47
C ALA A 338 -34.34 -2.15 -6.95
N MET A 339 -34.41 -0.95 -6.38
CA MET A 339 -34.41 -0.72 -4.94
C MET A 339 -35.76 -1.16 -4.37
N ASP A 340 -35.91 -2.43 -4.00
CA ASP A 340 -37.03 -2.83 -3.17
C ASP A 340 -36.83 -2.34 -1.73
N ARG A 341 -37.85 -1.66 -1.21
CA ARG A 341 -37.93 -1.19 0.18
C ARG A 341 -37.76 -2.37 1.15
N PRO A 342 -37.12 -2.17 2.31
CA PRO A 342 -36.92 -3.25 3.27
C PRO A 342 -38.27 -3.68 3.86
N PRO A 343 -38.61 -4.98 3.85
CA PRO A 343 -39.67 -5.47 4.69
C PRO A 343 -39.20 -5.41 6.15
N THR A 344 -39.98 -4.76 6.99
CA THR A 344 -39.88 -4.88 8.45
C THR A 344 -40.11 -6.33 8.83
N ALA A 345 -39.03 -7.09 9.05
CA ALA A 345 -39.11 -8.47 9.51
C ALA A 345 -38.65 -8.55 10.96
N ARG A 346 -39.58 -8.97 11.83
CA ARG A 346 -39.32 -9.42 13.20
C ARG A 346 -38.19 -10.45 13.20
N ALA A 347 -37.25 -10.28 14.13
CA ALA A 347 -36.19 -11.25 14.43
C ALA A 347 -36.81 -12.65 14.65
N ARG A 348 -36.47 -13.59 13.77
CA ARG A 348 -36.61 -15.02 14.04
C ARG A 348 -35.30 -15.48 14.66
N GLU A 349 -35.38 -16.01 15.87
CA GLU A 349 -34.27 -16.67 16.60
C GLU A 349 -33.92 -18.03 15.97
N ARG A 350 -33.61 -18.07 14.68
CA ARG A 350 -33.06 -19.27 14.02
C ARG A 350 -31.67 -18.92 13.52
N THR A 351 -30.65 -19.51 14.14
CA THR A 351 -29.28 -19.56 13.62
C THR A 351 -29.25 -20.65 12.56
N ASP A 352 -29.10 -20.28 11.30
CA ASP A 352 -28.98 -21.25 10.22
C ASP A 352 -27.50 -21.70 10.08
N HIS A 353 -27.30 -22.86 9.47
CA HIS A 353 -25.97 -23.40 9.18
C HIS A 353 -25.79 -23.47 7.66
N TRP A 354 -24.68 -22.91 7.18
CA TRP A 354 -24.34 -22.83 5.76
C TRP A 354 -23.09 -23.66 5.45
N HIS A 355 -23.01 -24.17 4.24
CA HIS A 355 -21.80 -24.81 3.72
C HIS A 355 -21.31 -24.03 2.50
N LEU A 356 -20.05 -23.60 2.53
CA LEU A 356 -19.39 -22.85 1.47
C LEU A 356 -18.20 -23.67 0.94
N PRO A 357 -18.40 -24.48 -0.12
CA PRO A 357 -17.35 -25.31 -0.68
C PRO A 357 -16.29 -24.45 -1.41
N ALA A 358 -15.08 -24.98 -1.55
CA ALA A 358 -14.01 -24.33 -2.32
C ALA A 358 -14.08 -24.81 -3.78
N THR A 359 -14.58 -23.94 -4.65
CA THR A 359 -14.78 -24.20 -6.08
C THR A 359 -14.42 -22.95 -6.88
N ALA A 360 -14.22 -23.08 -8.19
CA ALA A 360 -13.95 -21.92 -9.05
C ALA A 360 -15.02 -20.82 -8.97
N GLU A 361 -16.26 -21.16 -8.61
CA GLU A 361 -17.38 -20.22 -8.48
C GLU A 361 -17.43 -19.50 -7.13
N THR A 362 -16.76 -20.04 -6.11
CA THR A 362 -16.85 -19.59 -4.72
C THR A 362 -15.54 -19.01 -4.19
N VAL A 363 -14.48 -19.04 -5.00
CA VAL A 363 -13.19 -18.46 -4.67
C VAL A 363 -12.83 -17.31 -5.58
N HIS A 364 -11.98 -16.42 -5.08
CA HIS A 364 -11.18 -15.48 -5.86
C HIS A 364 -9.72 -15.66 -5.47
N TRP A 365 -8.78 -15.33 -6.36
CA TRP A 365 -7.37 -15.71 -6.17
C TRP A 365 -6.47 -14.48 -6.18
N GLY A 366 -5.83 -14.22 -5.04
CA GLY A 366 -4.73 -13.27 -4.91
C GLY A 366 -5.15 -11.81 -4.71
N PHE A 367 -6.41 -11.53 -4.38
CA PHE A 367 -6.81 -10.16 -4.09
C PHE A 367 -8.00 -10.08 -3.14
N PHE A 368 -8.27 -8.90 -2.59
CA PHE A 368 -9.56 -8.53 -2.00
C PHE A 368 -10.22 -7.47 -2.86
N SER A 369 -11.54 -7.47 -2.90
CA SER A 369 -12.28 -6.42 -3.58
C SER A 369 -13.65 -6.16 -2.99
N ARG A 370 -13.95 -4.87 -2.79
CA ARG A 370 -15.27 -4.41 -2.36
C ARG A 370 -16.33 -4.48 -3.46
N SER A 371 -15.92 -4.70 -4.71
CA SER A 371 -16.81 -4.81 -5.87
C SER A 371 -17.13 -6.26 -6.25
N LEU A 372 -16.51 -7.25 -5.58
CA LEU A 372 -16.85 -8.65 -5.80
C LEU A 372 -18.28 -8.93 -5.34
N PRO A 373 -19.09 -9.60 -6.18
CA PRO A 373 -20.41 -10.06 -5.75
C PRO A 373 -20.23 -11.12 -4.65
N PRO A 374 -21.00 -11.06 -3.56
CA PRO A 374 -20.90 -12.07 -2.52
C PRO A 374 -21.45 -13.41 -3.00
N VAL A 375 -20.73 -14.49 -2.67
CA VAL A 375 -21.11 -15.87 -3.00
C VAL A 375 -22.05 -16.47 -1.94
N LEU A 376 -22.08 -15.88 -0.76
CA LEU A 376 -22.95 -16.25 0.35
C LEU A 376 -23.45 -15.01 1.09
N ARG A 377 -24.70 -15.03 1.57
CA ARG A 377 -25.29 -13.98 2.42
C ARG A 377 -25.80 -14.62 3.71
N VAL A 378 -25.27 -14.18 4.84
CA VAL A 378 -25.59 -14.72 6.18
C VAL A 378 -26.17 -13.65 7.09
N ASP A 379 -26.95 -14.08 8.09
CA ASP A 379 -27.38 -13.24 9.19
C ASP A 379 -26.36 -13.31 10.36
N PRO A 380 -26.16 -12.24 11.14
CA PRO A 380 -25.33 -12.31 12.34
C PRO A 380 -25.82 -13.41 13.30
N GLY A 381 -24.91 -14.29 13.70
CA GLY A 381 -25.17 -15.47 14.53
C GLY A 381 -25.19 -16.79 13.74
N ASP A 382 -25.24 -16.74 12.41
CA ASP A 382 -25.16 -17.94 11.58
C ASP A 382 -23.79 -18.63 11.69
N SER A 383 -23.82 -19.95 11.47
CA SER A 383 -22.61 -20.76 11.34
C SER A 383 -22.34 -21.12 9.88
N VAL A 384 -21.06 -21.22 9.51
CA VAL A 384 -20.63 -21.57 8.16
C VAL A 384 -19.51 -22.60 8.23
N THR A 385 -19.67 -23.75 7.56
CA THR A 385 -18.55 -24.61 7.19
C THR A 385 -17.91 -24.04 5.92
N VAL A 386 -16.70 -23.51 6.04
CA VAL A 386 -15.94 -22.92 4.94
C VAL A 386 -14.80 -23.85 4.55
N GLU A 387 -14.79 -24.30 3.30
CA GLU A 387 -13.66 -25.01 2.72
C GLU A 387 -12.67 -24.02 2.12
N THR A 388 -11.37 -24.26 2.30
CA THR A 388 -10.29 -23.50 1.67
C THR A 388 -9.33 -24.44 0.95
N LEU A 389 -8.62 -23.90 -0.04
CA LEU A 389 -7.55 -24.59 -0.74
C LEU A 389 -6.26 -23.81 -0.53
N THR A 390 -5.15 -24.51 -0.30
CA THR A 390 -3.83 -23.84 -0.37
C THR A 390 -3.47 -23.57 -1.84
N GLN A 391 -2.90 -22.40 -2.10
CA GLN A 391 -2.32 -22.03 -3.39
C GLN A 391 -1.17 -22.95 -3.83
N HIS A 392 -0.57 -23.67 -2.89
CA HIS A 392 0.54 -24.59 -3.11
C HIS A 392 0.12 -26.00 -3.53
N ALA A 393 -1.18 -26.27 -3.76
CA ALA A 393 -1.63 -27.60 -4.18
C ALA A 393 -1.04 -28.04 -5.55
N GLY A 394 -0.61 -27.09 -6.38
CA GLY A 394 0.10 -27.36 -7.64
C GLY A 394 1.53 -27.93 -7.47
N ASP A 395 2.11 -27.82 -6.27
CA ASP A 395 3.44 -28.35 -5.94
C ASP A 395 3.48 -29.88 -5.98
N ASP A 396 2.34 -30.52 -5.71
CA ASP A 396 2.10 -31.92 -5.99
C ASP A 396 0.63 -32.15 -6.32
N TRP A 397 0.34 -32.04 -7.62
CA TRP A 397 -1.00 -32.22 -8.16
C TRP A 397 -1.62 -33.57 -7.77
N GLN A 398 -0.83 -34.65 -7.78
CA GLN A 398 -1.36 -35.99 -7.52
C GLN A 398 -1.86 -36.12 -6.08
N ARG A 399 -1.17 -35.48 -5.13
CA ARG A 399 -1.50 -35.56 -3.70
C ARG A 399 -2.56 -34.57 -3.27
N MET A 400 -2.54 -33.35 -3.82
CA MET A 400 -3.34 -32.23 -3.30
C MET A 400 -4.49 -31.79 -4.22
N VAL A 401 -4.55 -32.26 -5.47
CA VAL A 401 -5.58 -31.86 -6.43
C VAL A 401 -6.33 -33.06 -7.03
N ALA A 402 -5.61 -34.07 -7.52
CA ALA A 402 -6.19 -35.16 -8.30
C ALA A 402 -7.32 -35.91 -7.57
N GLY A 403 -8.47 -36.03 -8.24
CA GLY A 403 -9.67 -36.69 -7.73
C GLY A 403 -10.53 -35.83 -6.78
N ASP A 404 -10.09 -34.63 -6.42
CA ASP A 404 -10.87 -33.67 -5.63
C ASP A 404 -11.55 -32.67 -6.58
N SER A 405 -12.86 -32.80 -6.78
CA SER A 405 -13.60 -31.96 -7.73
C SER A 405 -13.55 -30.46 -7.41
N GLY A 406 -13.40 -30.08 -6.14
CA GLY A 406 -13.26 -28.68 -5.72
C GLY A 406 -11.90 -28.14 -6.13
N ALA A 407 -10.84 -28.85 -5.75
CA ALA A 407 -9.48 -28.49 -6.12
C ALA A 407 -9.26 -28.51 -7.64
N GLU A 408 -9.71 -29.56 -8.33
CA GLU A 408 -9.65 -29.66 -9.80
C GLU A 408 -10.38 -28.49 -10.46
N SER A 409 -11.54 -28.05 -9.95
CA SER A 409 -12.23 -26.89 -10.50
C SER A 409 -11.40 -25.60 -10.40
N VAL A 410 -10.71 -25.37 -9.29
CA VAL A 410 -9.95 -24.13 -9.04
C VAL A 410 -8.62 -24.14 -9.79
N PHE A 411 -7.98 -25.31 -9.87
CA PHE A 411 -6.68 -25.50 -10.50
C PHE A 411 -6.76 -25.89 -11.98
N ASP A 412 -7.96 -26.05 -12.55
CA ASP A 412 -8.19 -26.35 -13.97
C ASP A 412 -7.48 -25.34 -14.88
N TRP A 413 -6.42 -25.83 -15.52
CA TRP A 413 -5.54 -25.08 -16.40
C TRP A 413 -5.00 -25.99 -17.48
N SER A 414 -5.42 -25.74 -18.73
CA SER A 414 -4.95 -26.40 -19.95
C SER A 414 -4.31 -25.37 -20.90
N PRO A 415 -3.72 -25.80 -22.03
CA PRO A 415 -3.25 -24.87 -23.06
C PRO A 415 -4.35 -23.96 -23.65
N GLU A 416 -5.62 -24.38 -23.57
CA GLU A 416 -6.76 -23.67 -24.15
C GLU A 416 -7.48 -22.75 -23.16
N HIS A 417 -7.50 -23.10 -21.88
CA HIS A 417 -8.21 -22.33 -20.87
C HIS A 417 -7.62 -22.43 -19.48
N LYS A 418 -8.04 -21.50 -18.62
CA LYS A 418 -7.75 -21.51 -17.19
C LYS A 418 -8.99 -21.02 -16.45
N ARG A 419 -9.55 -21.87 -15.57
CA ARG A 419 -10.88 -21.61 -14.99
C ARG A 419 -10.88 -20.45 -14.01
N VAL A 420 -9.89 -20.42 -13.11
CA VAL A 420 -9.58 -19.24 -12.28
C VAL A 420 -8.37 -18.52 -12.89
N ASP A 421 -8.64 -17.69 -13.90
CA ASP A 421 -7.61 -17.05 -14.70
C ASP A 421 -6.82 -16.00 -13.92
N ARG A 422 -7.53 -15.00 -13.36
CA ARG A 422 -6.93 -13.96 -12.52
C ARG A 422 -6.37 -14.58 -11.24
N ARG A 423 -5.06 -14.46 -11.04
CA ARG A 423 -4.36 -14.74 -9.79
C ARG A 423 -3.50 -13.54 -9.40
N GLY A 424 -4.02 -12.69 -8.52
CA GLY A 424 -3.42 -11.44 -8.09
C GLY A 424 -4.22 -10.18 -8.44
N ALA A 425 -3.90 -9.09 -7.75
CA ALA A 425 -4.43 -7.74 -7.92
C ALA A 425 -3.81 -6.97 -9.11
N GLY A 426 -2.86 -7.57 -9.84
CA GLY A 426 -2.23 -6.97 -11.02
C GLY A 426 -3.15 -6.85 -12.24
N PRO A 427 -2.63 -6.35 -13.38
CA PRO A 427 -3.40 -6.25 -14.61
C PRO A 427 -3.89 -7.62 -15.11
N ALA A 428 -5.12 -7.68 -15.64
CA ALA A 428 -5.67 -8.92 -16.21
C ALA A 428 -4.91 -9.37 -17.47
N ASN A 429 -4.36 -8.42 -18.23
CA ASN A 429 -3.65 -8.68 -19.48
C ASN A 429 -2.17 -9.03 -19.30
N ALA A 430 -1.72 -9.30 -18.07
CA ALA A 430 -0.34 -9.63 -17.73
C ALA A 430 0.70 -8.63 -18.29
N SER A 431 0.32 -7.35 -18.46
CA SER A 431 1.13 -6.44 -19.25
C SER A 431 2.50 -6.10 -18.64
N ILE A 432 2.70 -6.21 -17.33
CA ILE A 432 3.92 -5.77 -16.64
C ILE A 432 5.03 -6.83 -16.77
N PHE A 433 4.82 -8.06 -16.31
CA PHE A 433 5.80 -9.14 -16.33
C PHE A 433 5.49 -10.28 -17.30
N GLY A 434 4.27 -10.36 -17.83
CA GLY A 434 3.88 -11.45 -18.73
C GLY A 434 3.67 -12.81 -18.05
N ARG A 435 3.50 -12.84 -16.72
CA ARG A 435 3.36 -14.08 -15.92
C ARG A 435 1.98 -14.75 -15.98
N GLY A 436 0.97 -14.05 -16.51
CA GLY A 436 -0.45 -14.45 -16.46
C GLY A 436 -1.33 -13.38 -15.82
N ALA A 437 -2.65 -13.54 -15.92
CA ALA A 437 -3.61 -12.55 -15.41
C ALA A 437 -3.45 -12.33 -13.91
N GLY A 438 -3.39 -11.06 -13.48
CA GLY A 438 -3.14 -10.68 -12.08
C GLY A 438 -1.67 -10.68 -11.68
N GLU A 439 -0.80 -11.30 -12.50
CA GLU A 439 0.67 -11.33 -12.39
C GLU A 439 1.26 -11.84 -11.06
N GLY A 440 0.45 -12.51 -10.23
CA GLY A 440 0.90 -12.99 -8.93
C GLY A 440 1.11 -11.88 -7.90
N PHE A 441 0.54 -10.69 -8.11
CA PHE A 441 0.47 -9.65 -7.06
C PHE A 441 -0.61 -10.01 -6.05
N GLY A 442 -0.28 -10.95 -5.19
CA GLY A 442 -1.19 -11.66 -4.32
C GLY A 442 -1.39 -13.08 -4.80
N VAL A 443 -1.34 -14.02 -3.86
CA VAL A 443 -1.16 -15.46 -4.15
C VAL A 443 -2.18 -16.38 -3.50
N HIS A 444 -2.98 -15.88 -2.56
CA HIS A 444 -3.87 -16.72 -1.73
C HIS A 444 -5.17 -17.04 -2.46
N ILE A 445 -5.64 -18.29 -2.36
CA ILE A 445 -7.00 -18.66 -2.78
C ILE A 445 -7.95 -18.27 -1.64
N MET A 446 -8.91 -17.40 -1.94
CA MET A 446 -9.81 -16.81 -0.96
C MET A 446 -11.25 -17.29 -1.21
N THR A 447 -11.78 -18.13 -0.32
CA THR A 447 -13.19 -18.53 -0.35
C THR A 447 -14.06 -17.39 0.16
N GLY A 448 -15.02 -16.94 -0.66
CA GLY A 448 -15.85 -15.77 -0.39
C GLY A 448 -16.04 -14.87 -1.62
N PRO A 449 -16.50 -13.61 -1.46
CA PRO A 449 -16.83 -12.98 -0.18
C PRO A 449 -18.19 -13.42 0.40
N ILE A 450 -18.25 -13.54 1.71
CA ILE A 450 -19.47 -13.72 2.51
C ILE A 450 -19.98 -12.34 2.91
N TYR A 451 -21.22 -12.03 2.54
CA TYR A 451 -21.90 -10.80 2.93
C TYR A 451 -22.69 -11.00 4.22
N VAL A 452 -22.43 -10.17 5.21
CA VAL A 452 -23.08 -10.21 6.52
C VAL A 452 -24.19 -9.16 6.57
N ARG A 453 -25.45 -9.57 6.74
CA ARG A 453 -26.59 -8.66 6.73
C ARG A 453 -26.49 -7.66 7.90
N GLY A 454 -26.72 -6.39 7.59
CA GLY A 454 -26.70 -5.30 8.56
C GLY A 454 -25.31 -4.77 8.95
N ALA A 455 -24.22 -5.36 8.43
CA ALA A 455 -22.87 -4.86 8.63
C ALA A 455 -22.63 -3.56 7.86
N GLU A 456 -22.14 -2.54 8.55
CA GLU A 456 -21.90 -1.19 8.04
C GLU A 456 -20.51 -0.68 8.43
N PRO A 457 -19.93 0.28 7.68
CA PRO A 457 -18.64 0.86 8.04
C PRO A 457 -18.61 1.40 9.48
N GLY A 458 -17.62 0.97 10.27
CA GLY A 458 -17.47 1.31 11.68
C GLY A 458 -17.94 0.23 12.66
N ASP A 459 -18.71 -0.76 12.19
CA ASP A 459 -19.01 -1.96 12.97
C ASP A 459 -17.76 -2.84 13.15
N VAL A 460 -17.86 -3.86 14.00
CA VAL A 460 -16.84 -4.90 14.15
C VAL A 460 -17.44 -6.27 13.85
N LEU A 461 -16.77 -7.04 13.00
CA LEU A 461 -17.13 -8.42 12.73
C LEU A 461 -16.34 -9.35 13.68
N GLU A 462 -17.05 -10.19 14.42
CA GLU A 462 -16.47 -11.29 15.21
C GLU A 462 -16.60 -12.59 14.42
N ILE A 463 -15.49 -13.30 14.29
CA ILE A 463 -15.42 -14.62 13.66
C ILE A 463 -14.89 -15.58 14.72
N GLU A 464 -15.75 -16.49 15.17
CA GLU A 464 -15.39 -17.54 16.13
C GLU A 464 -15.08 -18.83 15.37
N PHE A 465 -13.89 -19.39 15.58
CA PHE A 465 -13.43 -20.63 14.92
C PHE A 465 -13.77 -21.82 15.81
N VAL A 466 -14.80 -22.57 15.48
CA VAL A 466 -15.26 -23.71 16.29
C VAL A 466 -14.35 -24.92 16.08
N GLU A 467 -14.07 -25.26 14.83
CA GLU A 467 -13.21 -26.37 14.45
C GLU A 467 -12.42 -26.00 13.19
N ILE A 468 -11.19 -26.52 13.08
CA ILE A 468 -10.38 -26.45 11.87
C ILE A 468 -9.75 -27.83 11.65
N ARG A 469 -9.89 -28.38 10.44
CA ARG A 469 -9.41 -29.71 10.08
C ARG A 469 -8.74 -29.72 8.71
N PRO A 470 -7.74 -30.59 8.45
CA PRO A 470 -7.16 -30.74 7.13
C PRO A 470 -8.19 -31.28 6.13
N ARG A 471 -8.12 -30.81 4.89
CA ARG A 471 -8.89 -31.37 3.78
C ARG A 471 -8.27 -32.71 3.36
N PRO A 472 -9.02 -33.83 3.36
CA PRO A 472 -8.49 -35.13 2.94
C PRO A 472 -8.05 -35.13 1.48
N SER A 473 -7.00 -35.89 1.16
CA SER A 473 -6.62 -36.20 -0.21
C SER A 473 -7.61 -37.20 -0.83
N ALA A 474 -8.12 -36.89 -2.02
CA ALA A 474 -8.99 -37.80 -2.76
C ALA A 474 -8.22 -39.00 -3.33
N ALA A 475 -6.98 -38.78 -3.79
CA ALA A 475 -6.13 -39.82 -4.37
C ALA A 475 -5.51 -40.76 -3.32
N PHE A 476 -5.35 -40.32 -2.07
CA PHE A 476 -4.71 -41.10 -1.00
C PHE A 476 -5.62 -41.19 0.23
N PRO A 477 -6.49 -42.23 0.32
CA PRO A 477 -7.44 -42.37 1.41
C PRO A 477 -6.81 -42.35 2.81
N GLY A 478 -7.41 -41.57 3.72
CA GLY A 478 -6.94 -41.45 5.10
C GLY A 478 -5.71 -40.56 5.30
N LYS A 479 -5.29 -39.83 4.25
CA LYS A 479 -4.17 -38.89 4.28
C LYS A 479 -4.61 -37.49 3.89
N ALA A 480 -3.88 -36.50 4.36
CA ALA A 480 -3.82 -35.16 3.79
C ALA A 480 -2.35 -34.80 3.56
N PHE A 481 -2.11 -33.79 2.73
CA PHE A 481 -0.76 -33.34 2.41
C PHE A 481 -0.66 -31.84 2.51
N ALA A 482 0.55 -31.38 2.78
CA ALA A 482 0.88 -29.98 2.89
C ALA A 482 2.22 -29.70 2.21
N SER A 483 2.39 -28.48 1.72
CA SER A 483 3.63 -27.98 1.15
C SER A 483 4.29 -27.01 2.12
N ASN A 484 5.61 -26.95 2.15
CA ASN A 484 6.32 -25.83 2.73
C ASN A 484 7.39 -25.40 1.74
N VAL A 485 7.38 -24.11 1.41
CA VAL A 485 8.24 -23.56 0.37
C VAL A 485 9.20 -22.58 1.01
N SER A 486 10.49 -22.93 0.97
CA SER A 486 11.57 -21.99 1.21
C SER A 486 11.75 -21.17 -0.06
N ALA A 487 11.13 -20.00 -0.09
CA ALA A 487 10.89 -19.26 -1.32
C ALA A 487 11.76 -18.00 -1.48
N TRP A 488 11.78 -17.42 -2.69
CA TRP A 488 12.60 -16.23 -2.98
C TRP A 488 12.22 -14.97 -2.20
N TRP A 489 11.01 -14.92 -1.64
CA TRP A 489 10.52 -13.82 -0.81
C TRP A 489 10.71 -14.03 0.68
N GLY A 490 11.15 -15.23 1.10
CA GLY A 490 11.37 -15.51 2.51
C GLY A 490 12.57 -14.74 3.05
N TYR A 491 12.53 -14.44 4.34
CA TYR A 491 13.58 -13.68 5.04
C TYR A 491 14.96 -14.35 4.95
N GLN A 492 15.00 -15.68 4.91
CA GLN A 492 16.19 -16.52 4.79
C GLN A 492 16.87 -16.49 3.40
N TYR A 493 16.19 -16.07 2.34
CA TYR A 493 16.62 -16.35 0.95
C TYR A 493 18.03 -15.85 0.62
N HIS A 494 18.42 -14.71 1.19
CA HIS A 494 19.74 -14.10 0.98
C HIS A 494 20.78 -14.45 2.06
N ASP A 495 20.40 -15.27 3.04
CA ASP A 495 21.22 -15.66 4.19
C ASP A 495 21.53 -17.16 4.21
N LEU A 496 21.48 -17.81 3.05
CA LEU A 496 21.97 -19.17 2.88
C LEU A 496 23.49 -19.23 3.14
N LEU A 497 23.95 -20.33 3.75
CA LEU A 497 25.37 -20.53 4.08
C LEU A 497 26.28 -20.42 2.85
N ASP A 498 25.81 -20.95 1.73
CA ASP A 498 26.36 -20.65 0.41
C ASP A 498 25.56 -19.49 -0.18
N ARG A 499 26.15 -18.29 -0.10
CA ARG A 499 25.50 -17.02 -0.50
C ARG A 499 25.26 -16.92 -2.01
N ASP A 500 25.97 -17.72 -2.81
CA ASP A 500 25.82 -17.75 -4.26
C ASP A 500 24.76 -18.78 -4.69
N ALA A 501 24.41 -19.74 -3.82
CA ALA A 501 23.41 -20.79 -4.07
C ALA A 501 21.97 -20.34 -3.78
N LYS A 502 21.55 -19.21 -4.38
CA LYS A 502 20.15 -18.75 -4.38
C LYS A 502 19.27 -19.84 -4.99
N ARG A 503 18.37 -20.41 -4.19
CA ARG A 503 17.48 -21.49 -4.62
C ARG A 503 16.18 -21.47 -3.83
N GLU A 504 15.15 -22.04 -4.43
CA GLU A 504 13.88 -22.28 -3.78
C GLU A 504 13.71 -23.77 -3.55
N THR A 505 13.14 -24.16 -2.42
CA THR A 505 12.98 -25.58 -2.07
C THR A 505 11.57 -25.83 -1.58
N VAL A 506 10.89 -26.78 -2.23
CA VAL A 506 9.59 -27.28 -1.82
C VAL A 506 9.79 -28.55 -1.00
N THR A 507 9.11 -28.63 0.15
CA THR A 507 9.08 -29.83 0.99
C THR A 507 7.64 -30.28 1.18
N ILE A 508 7.34 -31.50 0.75
CA ILE A 508 6.00 -32.08 0.88
C ILE A 508 5.90 -32.88 2.17
N PHE A 509 4.81 -32.69 2.90
CA PHE A 509 4.51 -33.37 4.16
C PHE A 509 3.25 -34.22 4.06
N GLU A 510 3.23 -35.33 4.80
CA GLU A 510 2.07 -36.19 5.00
C GLU A 510 1.45 -35.96 6.38
N ILE A 511 0.12 -35.96 6.42
CA ILE A 511 -0.70 -35.92 7.63
C ILE A 511 -1.55 -37.20 7.68
N ASP A 512 -1.53 -37.92 8.81
CA ASP A 512 -2.41 -39.08 9.05
C ASP A 512 -3.77 -38.60 9.57
N MET A 513 -4.83 -38.76 8.78
CA MET A 513 -6.16 -38.25 9.14
C MET A 513 -6.80 -38.97 10.32
N ARG A 514 -6.27 -40.14 10.73
CA ARG A 514 -6.73 -40.81 11.97
C ARG A 514 -6.22 -40.12 13.23
N CYS A 515 -5.12 -39.38 13.11
CA CYS A 515 -4.49 -38.64 14.20
C CYS A 515 -3.71 -37.44 13.64
N PRO A 516 -4.40 -36.36 13.22
CA PRO A 516 -3.80 -35.20 12.56
C PRO A 516 -3.07 -34.27 13.54
N ALA A 517 -2.39 -34.84 14.55
CA ALA A 517 -1.66 -34.11 15.58
C ALA A 517 -0.26 -33.66 15.12
N ALA A 518 0.27 -34.26 14.05
CA ALA A 518 1.55 -33.87 13.48
C ALA A 518 1.67 -34.25 12.00
N ALA A 519 2.47 -33.49 11.27
CA ALA A 519 2.87 -33.76 9.89
C ALA A 519 4.30 -34.33 9.84
N ARG A 520 4.59 -35.17 8.84
CA ARG A 520 5.92 -35.75 8.60
C ARG A 520 6.42 -35.40 7.20
N PRO A 521 7.68 -34.98 7.03
CA PRO A 521 8.20 -34.70 5.71
C PRO A 521 8.29 -36.01 4.91
N LEU A 522 7.83 -35.99 3.66
CA LEU A 522 7.93 -37.10 2.73
C LEU A 522 9.17 -36.96 1.87
N TYR A 523 9.29 -35.83 1.18
CA TYR A 523 10.42 -35.51 0.33
C TYR A 523 10.52 -34.01 0.11
N SER A 524 11.64 -33.57 -0.42
CA SER A 524 11.81 -32.21 -0.94
C SER A 524 12.39 -32.22 -2.34
N TYR A 525 12.23 -31.10 -3.05
CA TYR A 525 12.91 -30.83 -4.30
C TYR A 525 13.26 -29.35 -4.41
N GLU A 526 14.35 -29.06 -5.12
CA GLU A 526 14.68 -27.70 -5.52
C GLU A 526 13.80 -27.30 -6.71
N TRP A 527 13.23 -26.09 -6.67
CA TRP A 527 12.48 -25.55 -7.80
C TRP A 527 13.37 -25.48 -9.03
N GLN A 528 12.88 -26.05 -10.14
CA GLN A 528 13.49 -25.90 -11.46
C GLN A 528 12.53 -25.12 -12.35
N PRO A 529 13.00 -24.40 -13.38
CA PRO A 529 12.12 -23.62 -14.25
C PRO A 529 10.94 -24.44 -14.77
N GLN A 530 9.73 -24.04 -14.38
CA GLN A 530 8.49 -24.68 -14.80
C GLN A 530 7.92 -23.95 -16.00
N THR A 531 7.23 -24.67 -16.88
CA THR A 531 6.51 -24.07 -18.01
C THR A 531 5.04 -24.29 -17.75
N ASP A 532 4.27 -23.21 -17.61
CA ASP A 532 2.84 -23.31 -17.41
C ASP A 532 2.13 -23.83 -18.67
N PRO A 533 0.85 -24.25 -18.58
CA PRO A 533 0.11 -24.74 -19.74
C PRO A 533 -0.02 -23.74 -20.89
N PHE A 534 0.11 -22.42 -20.64
CA PHE A 534 0.11 -21.38 -21.68
C PHE A 534 1.49 -21.14 -22.30
N GLY A 535 2.52 -21.85 -21.85
CA GLY A 535 3.88 -21.78 -22.38
C GLY A 535 4.77 -20.72 -21.72
N VAL A 536 4.32 -20.08 -20.62
CA VAL A 536 5.13 -19.13 -19.86
C VAL A 536 6.11 -19.88 -18.98
N VAL A 537 7.39 -19.47 -18.99
CA VAL A 537 8.43 -20.09 -18.18
C VAL A 537 8.62 -19.32 -16.88
N HIS A 538 8.53 -20.02 -15.76
CA HIS A 538 8.65 -19.52 -14.40
C HIS A 538 9.96 -20.01 -13.79
N ALA A 539 11.00 -19.17 -13.86
CA ALA A 539 12.33 -19.48 -13.34
C ALA A 539 12.36 -19.57 -11.81
N THR A 540 11.49 -18.80 -11.15
CA THR A 540 11.22 -18.84 -9.72
C THR A 540 9.72 -19.05 -9.48
N ILE A 541 9.31 -19.24 -8.23
CA ILE A 541 7.89 -19.32 -7.85
C ILE A 541 7.30 -17.90 -7.87
N ASP A 542 7.02 -17.40 -9.07
CA ASP A 542 6.63 -16.00 -9.30
C ASP A 542 5.16 -15.81 -9.72
N TYR A 543 4.43 -16.91 -9.89
CA TYR A 543 3.01 -16.96 -10.17
C TYR A 543 2.37 -18.16 -9.44
N PRO A 544 1.22 -18.00 -8.78
CA PRO A 544 0.68 -19.05 -7.90
C PRO A 544 -0.02 -20.17 -8.68
N GLY A 545 -0.01 -21.37 -8.12
CA GLY A 545 -0.75 -22.54 -8.63
C GLY A 545 -0.27 -23.06 -9.98
N ILE A 546 1.03 -22.93 -10.27
CA ILE A 546 1.66 -23.58 -11.43
C ILE A 546 1.69 -25.09 -11.15
N PRO A 547 1.22 -25.95 -12.07
CA PRO A 547 1.38 -27.39 -11.92
C PRO A 547 2.85 -27.77 -12.12
N VAL A 548 3.49 -28.34 -11.10
CA VAL A 548 4.90 -28.74 -11.18
C VAL A 548 5.05 -29.99 -12.05
N ASP A 549 5.96 -29.93 -13.02
CA ASP A 549 6.40 -31.09 -13.78
C ASP A 549 7.45 -31.87 -12.98
N HIS A 550 6.97 -32.92 -12.30
CA HIS A 550 7.81 -33.78 -11.47
C HIS A 550 8.91 -34.53 -12.25
N SER A 551 8.90 -34.54 -13.59
CA SER A 551 9.98 -35.10 -14.40
C SER A 551 11.22 -34.18 -14.47
N LYS A 552 11.05 -32.88 -14.17
CA LYS A 552 12.12 -31.87 -14.21
C LYS A 552 12.85 -31.67 -12.89
N VAL A 553 12.29 -32.17 -11.78
CA VAL A 553 12.84 -31.95 -10.43
C VAL A 553 13.44 -33.24 -9.88
N SER A 554 14.44 -33.11 -9.01
CA SER A 554 15.05 -34.24 -8.31
C SER A 554 14.51 -34.31 -6.89
N HIS A 555 13.88 -35.44 -6.54
CA HIS A 555 13.33 -35.66 -5.21
C HIS A 555 14.39 -36.19 -4.25
N ARG A 556 14.49 -35.55 -3.08
CA ARG A 556 15.22 -36.05 -1.93
C ARG A 556 14.23 -36.66 -0.94
N ASP A 557 14.35 -37.97 -0.69
CA ASP A 557 13.52 -38.66 0.30
C ASP A 557 13.84 -38.17 1.73
N LEU A 558 12.78 -37.84 2.47
CA LEU A 558 12.82 -37.35 3.86
C LEU A 558 11.97 -38.22 4.81
N SER A 559 11.34 -39.29 4.30
CA SER A 559 10.44 -40.16 5.06
C SER A 559 11.12 -40.82 6.26
N GLY A 560 12.43 -41.04 6.18
CA GLY A 560 13.27 -41.59 7.26
C GLY A 560 13.85 -40.56 8.24
N SER A 561 13.52 -39.27 8.13
CA SER A 561 14.14 -38.20 8.95
C SER A 561 13.84 -38.26 10.45
N GLY A 562 12.77 -38.93 10.86
CA GLY A 562 12.28 -38.94 12.24
C GLY A 562 11.64 -37.62 12.71
N VAL A 563 11.58 -36.61 11.84
CA VAL A 563 11.01 -35.28 12.14
C VAL A 563 9.48 -35.34 12.19
N ARG A 564 8.88 -34.62 13.15
CA ARG A 564 7.43 -34.45 13.30
C ARG A 564 7.14 -32.99 13.61
N ILE A 565 6.28 -32.38 12.80
CA ILE A 565 5.85 -30.99 12.98
C ILE A 565 4.49 -30.98 13.68
N PRO A 566 4.37 -30.44 14.92
CA PRO A 566 3.10 -30.39 15.62
C PRO A 566 2.05 -29.55 14.89
N ALA A 567 0.81 -30.01 14.96
CA ALA A 567 -0.36 -29.31 14.46
C ALA A 567 -0.57 -27.95 15.15
N ARG A 568 -0.76 -26.90 14.36
CA ARG A 568 -1.22 -25.56 14.76
C ARG A 568 -2.12 -25.04 13.67
N LEU A 569 -3.27 -25.69 13.47
CA LEU A 569 -4.15 -25.42 12.33
C LEU A 569 -4.76 -24.02 12.46
N HIS A 570 -4.61 -23.21 11.41
CA HIS A 570 -5.15 -21.87 11.32
C HIS A 570 -5.31 -21.46 9.86
N PHE A 571 -6.07 -20.39 9.63
CA PHE A 571 -6.08 -19.69 8.34
C PHE A 571 -5.15 -18.48 8.45
N GLY A 572 -4.14 -18.39 7.59
CA GLY A 572 -3.22 -17.26 7.48
C GLY A 572 -3.95 -16.01 7.00
N CYS A 573 -4.85 -16.18 6.03
CA CYS A 573 -5.54 -15.11 5.33
C CYS A 573 -7.04 -15.03 5.66
N ILE A 574 -7.43 -14.05 6.48
CA ILE A 574 -8.82 -13.78 6.85
C ILE A 574 -9.08 -12.28 6.75
N ALA A 575 -9.98 -11.86 5.87
CA ALA A 575 -10.17 -10.43 5.58
C ALA A 575 -11.62 -10.03 5.41
N VAL A 576 -11.94 -8.82 5.86
CA VAL A 576 -13.08 -8.05 5.35
C VAL A 576 -12.58 -7.13 4.24
N ALA A 577 -13.42 -6.77 3.26
CA ALA A 577 -12.96 -5.94 2.15
C ALA A 577 -12.62 -4.51 2.63
N PRO A 578 -11.41 -4.01 2.32
CA PRO A 578 -11.04 -2.63 2.64
C PRO A 578 -11.75 -1.61 1.75
N ARG A 579 -11.78 -0.35 2.18
CA ARG A 579 -12.41 0.77 1.45
C ARG A 579 -11.43 1.59 0.62
N GLU A 580 -10.13 1.43 0.82
CA GLU A 580 -9.12 2.33 0.26
C GLU A 580 -8.87 2.09 -1.24
N ALA A 581 -8.92 0.82 -1.66
CA ALA A 581 -8.73 0.42 -3.05
C ALA A 581 -9.70 -0.71 -3.43
N ASP A 582 -9.99 -0.84 -4.73
CA ASP A 582 -10.93 -1.85 -5.21
C ASP A 582 -10.29 -3.21 -5.43
N LEU A 583 -9.07 -3.29 -5.97
CA LEU A 583 -8.27 -4.52 -6.01
C LEU A 583 -7.11 -4.33 -5.05
N VAL A 584 -7.04 -5.20 -4.04
CA VAL A 584 -6.01 -5.17 -2.99
C VAL A 584 -5.27 -6.49 -3.00
N ASP A 585 -3.94 -6.44 -3.15
CA ASP A 585 -3.04 -7.59 -3.05
C ASP A 585 -3.33 -8.39 -1.76
N SER A 586 -3.50 -9.71 -1.88
CA SER A 586 -3.82 -10.58 -0.74
C SER A 586 -2.63 -10.84 0.19
N ILE A 587 -1.40 -10.47 -0.20
CA ILE A 587 -0.19 -10.70 0.59
C ILE A 587 -0.11 -9.75 1.79
N PRO A 588 -0.08 -8.40 1.64
CA PRO A 588 0.16 -7.56 2.81
C PRO A 588 -1.06 -7.50 3.74
N PRO A 589 -0.92 -7.85 5.03
CA PRO A 589 -2.00 -7.63 5.98
C PRO A 589 -2.18 -6.15 6.29
N GLY A 590 -3.32 -5.83 6.91
CA GLY A 590 -3.61 -4.49 7.40
C GLY A 590 -4.75 -4.48 8.43
N TYR A 591 -5.31 -3.29 8.68
CA TYR A 591 -6.42 -3.12 9.63
C TYR A 591 -7.61 -4.05 9.35
N PHE A 592 -7.83 -4.40 8.09
CA PHE A 592 -8.93 -5.21 7.60
C PHE A 592 -8.72 -6.74 7.77
N GLY A 593 -7.61 -7.14 8.41
CA GLY A 593 -7.14 -8.52 8.43
C GLY A 593 -6.17 -8.76 7.29
N GLY A 594 -6.48 -9.71 6.41
CA GLY A 594 -5.59 -10.15 5.33
C GLY A 594 -4.70 -11.30 5.78
N ASN A 595 -3.49 -11.38 5.24
CA ASN A 595 -2.47 -12.38 5.57
C ASN A 595 -1.80 -12.09 6.92
N ILE A 596 -2.52 -12.38 8.01
CA ILE A 596 -2.05 -12.07 9.35
C ILE A 596 -0.95 -13.06 9.75
N ASP A 597 -1.08 -14.32 9.33
CA ASP A 597 -0.16 -15.43 9.59
C ASP A 597 0.15 -15.59 11.08
N ASN A 598 -0.91 -15.50 11.88
CA ASN A 598 -0.83 -15.74 13.31
C ASN A 598 -1.45 -17.10 13.64
N TRP A 599 -0.60 -18.08 13.96
CA TRP A 599 -1.02 -19.46 14.25
C TRP A 599 -2.01 -19.58 15.42
N ARG A 600 -2.18 -18.52 16.22
CA ARG A 600 -3.15 -18.43 17.32
C ARG A 600 -4.59 -18.25 16.83
N ILE A 601 -4.83 -17.96 15.55
CA ILE A 601 -6.16 -17.94 14.91
C ILE A 601 -6.60 -19.38 14.57
N GLY A 602 -6.54 -20.25 15.58
CA GLY A 602 -6.92 -21.66 15.49
C GLY A 602 -8.30 -21.94 16.06
N ALA A 603 -8.66 -23.22 16.14
CA ALA A 603 -9.90 -23.65 16.81
C ALA A 603 -9.98 -23.13 18.26
N GLY A 604 -11.15 -22.65 18.65
CA GLY A 604 -11.44 -21.98 19.92
C GLY A 604 -11.10 -20.49 19.99
N ALA A 605 -10.41 -19.94 18.99
CA ALA A 605 -10.11 -18.52 18.93
C ALA A 605 -11.26 -17.70 18.33
N LYS A 606 -11.25 -16.40 18.64
CA LYS A 606 -12.10 -15.40 17.99
C LYS A 606 -11.23 -14.33 17.37
N LEU A 607 -11.58 -13.94 16.14
CA LEU A 607 -10.96 -12.82 15.44
C LEU A 607 -11.98 -11.67 15.31
N TYR A 608 -11.55 -10.47 15.67
CA TYR A 608 -12.34 -9.25 15.53
C TYR A 608 -11.74 -8.36 14.45
N LEU A 609 -12.53 -8.03 13.43
CA LEU A 609 -12.11 -7.20 12.30
C LEU A 609 -13.01 -5.96 12.14
N PRO A 610 -12.44 -4.76 11.95
CA PRO A 610 -13.21 -3.54 11.70
C PRO A 610 -13.86 -3.56 10.31
N VAL A 611 -15.18 -3.37 10.24
CA VAL A 611 -15.93 -3.32 8.99
C VAL A 611 -15.69 -1.97 8.30
N ALA A 612 -15.22 -2.01 7.05
CA ALA A 612 -14.92 -0.80 6.25
C ALA A 612 -15.91 -0.54 5.11
N VAL A 613 -16.64 -1.58 4.68
CA VAL A 613 -17.62 -1.53 3.59
C VAL A 613 -18.91 -2.22 4.01
N GLN A 614 -20.01 -1.88 3.33
CA GLN A 614 -21.30 -2.49 3.59
C GLN A 614 -21.24 -4.01 3.39
N GLY A 615 -21.78 -4.76 4.35
CA GLY A 615 -21.80 -6.22 4.34
C GLY A 615 -20.50 -6.89 4.74
N ALA A 616 -19.46 -6.13 5.10
CA ALA A 616 -18.10 -6.59 5.44
C ALA A 616 -17.34 -7.30 4.31
N LEU A 617 -17.98 -8.20 3.55
CA LEU A 617 -17.39 -8.99 2.47
C LEU A 617 -16.22 -9.85 2.98
N LEU A 618 -16.52 -10.73 3.94
CA LEU A 618 -15.55 -11.62 4.58
C LEU A 618 -15.04 -12.68 3.59
N SER A 619 -13.73 -12.85 3.46
CA SER A 619 -13.11 -13.96 2.74
C SER A 619 -12.08 -14.67 3.62
N ILE A 620 -11.95 -15.99 3.44
CA ILE A 620 -11.06 -16.85 4.23
C ILE A 620 -10.28 -17.77 3.29
N GLY A 621 -8.98 -17.90 3.52
CA GLY A 621 -8.07 -18.64 2.66
C GLY A 621 -6.78 -19.02 3.39
N ASP A 622 -5.80 -19.46 2.61
CA ASP A 622 -4.41 -19.66 3.09
C ASP A 622 -4.33 -20.57 4.32
N GLY A 623 -4.80 -21.81 4.17
CA GLY A 623 -4.82 -22.76 5.27
C GLY A 623 -3.40 -23.23 5.63
N HIS A 624 -3.07 -23.22 6.92
CA HIS A 624 -1.80 -23.70 7.44
C HIS A 624 -2.02 -24.85 8.41
N PHE A 625 -1.40 -26.01 8.16
CA PHE A 625 -1.38 -27.10 9.13
C PHE A 625 -0.55 -26.72 10.37
N ALA A 626 0.55 -26.01 10.14
CA ALA A 626 1.43 -25.52 11.18
C ALA A 626 2.19 -24.28 10.71
N GLN A 627 2.51 -23.39 11.64
CA GLN A 627 3.45 -22.29 11.45
C GLN A 627 4.07 -21.94 12.81
N SER A 628 5.18 -21.21 12.77
CA SER A 628 5.74 -20.58 13.95
C SER A 628 5.88 -19.08 13.73
N ASP A 629 5.91 -18.35 14.85
CA ASP A 629 6.22 -16.93 14.91
C ASP A 629 7.47 -16.61 14.05
N GLY A 630 7.29 -15.76 13.05
CA GLY A 630 8.31 -15.30 12.10
C GLY A 630 8.11 -15.75 10.66
N GLU A 631 7.51 -16.93 10.41
CA GLU A 631 7.32 -17.47 9.05
C GLU A 631 8.55 -17.31 8.15
N ILE A 632 9.70 -17.66 8.72
CA ILE A 632 11.00 -17.18 8.24
C ILE A 632 11.33 -17.56 6.80
N ASN A 633 10.73 -18.64 6.29
CA ASN A 633 11.03 -19.15 4.97
C ASN A 633 10.08 -18.65 3.86
N GLY A 634 9.11 -17.84 4.26
CA GLY A 634 8.12 -17.22 3.39
C GLY A 634 6.78 -17.93 3.33
N THR A 635 6.64 -19.11 3.94
CA THR A 635 5.36 -19.86 3.96
C THR A 635 5.17 -20.61 5.27
N GLY A 636 3.92 -20.85 5.64
CA GLY A 636 3.54 -21.85 6.63
C GLY A 636 3.73 -23.27 6.10
N LEU A 637 3.23 -24.25 6.84
CA LEU A 637 2.97 -25.58 6.31
C LEU A 637 1.61 -25.58 5.62
N GLU A 638 1.63 -25.06 4.39
CA GLU A 638 0.55 -24.80 3.46
C GLU A 638 -0.31 -26.03 3.22
N CYS A 639 -1.58 -25.97 3.61
CA CYS A 639 -2.50 -27.10 3.64
C CYS A 639 -3.92 -26.64 3.34
N SER A 640 -4.63 -27.33 2.45
CA SER A 640 -6.07 -27.10 2.29
C SER A 640 -6.79 -27.47 3.59
N LEU A 641 -7.61 -26.56 4.14
CA LEU A 641 -8.32 -26.74 5.41
C LEU A 641 -9.83 -26.63 5.22
N THR A 642 -10.58 -27.11 6.20
CA THR A 642 -12.01 -26.84 6.34
C THR A 642 -12.26 -26.34 7.75
N GLY A 643 -12.96 -25.22 7.88
CA GLY A 643 -13.24 -24.58 9.16
C GLY A 643 -14.73 -24.40 9.39
N ASP A 644 -15.17 -24.70 10.60
CA ASP A 644 -16.52 -24.37 11.06
C ASP A 644 -16.46 -23.08 11.86
N ILE A 645 -17.12 -22.02 11.38
CA ILE A 645 -17.07 -20.69 11.97
C ILE A 645 -18.46 -20.19 12.37
N ILE A 646 -18.50 -19.29 13.35
CA ILE A 646 -19.70 -18.50 13.69
C ILE A 646 -19.40 -17.04 13.44
N ILE A 647 -20.28 -16.35 12.72
CA ILE A 647 -20.09 -14.95 12.33
C ILE A 647 -21.03 -14.08 13.15
N LYS A 648 -20.51 -13.16 13.96
CA LYS A 648 -21.31 -12.20 14.73
C LYS A 648 -20.97 -10.77 14.35
N LEU A 649 -21.92 -9.88 14.56
CA LEU A 649 -21.79 -8.46 14.24
C LEU A 649 -21.96 -7.61 15.49
N HIS A 650 -20.99 -6.75 15.76
CA HIS A 650 -21.02 -5.75 16.82
C HIS A 650 -21.24 -4.38 16.22
N LYS A 651 -22.41 -3.79 16.46
CA LYS A 651 -22.75 -2.46 15.93
C LYS A 651 -21.91 -1.37 16.59
N ALA A 652 -21.48 -0.39 15.79
CA ALA A 652 -20.83 0.81 16.31
C ALA A 652 -21.75 1.58 17.28
N GLY A 653 -21.15 2.30 18.25
CA GLY A 653 -21.87 3.17 19.19
C GLY A 653 -21.88 2.67 20.64
N GLU A 654 -22.81 3.19 21.44
CA GLU A 654 -22.84 2.99 22.90
C GLU A 654 -22.97 1.51 23.33
N GLY A 655 -23.63 0.68 22.52
CA GLY A 655 -23.79 -0.76 22.77
C GLY A 655 -22.57 -1.61 22.43
N CYS A 656 -21.55 -1.06 21.76
CA CYS A 656 -20.33 -1.80 21.40
C CYS A 656 -19.50 -2.11 22.66
N PRO A 657 -19.04 -3.36 22.87
CA PRO A 657 -18.16 -3.70 23.99
C PRO A 657 -16.93 -2.80 24.06
N ALA A 658 -16.54 -2.37 25.27
CA ALA A 658 -15.46 -1.40 25.46
C ALA A 658 -14.16 -1.80 24.74
N PHE A 659 -13.81 -3.08 24.76
CA PHE A 659 -12.60 -3.62 24.12
C PHE A 659 -12.64 -3.61 22.58
N LEU A 660 -13.82 -3.42 21.98
CA LEU A 660 -14.03 -3.31 20.53
C LEU A 660 -14.23 -1.87 20.05
N ARG A 661 -14.44 -0.91 20.97
CA ARG A 661 -14.72 0.48 20.60
C ARG A 661 -13.53 1.11 19.89
N GLY A 662 -13.75 1.51 18.64
CA GLY A 662 -12.72 2.13 17.81
C GLY A 662 -11.59 1.17 17.41
N LEU A 663 -11.86 -0.14 17.38
CA LEU A 663 -10.95 -1.14 16.85
C LEU A 663 -10.48 -0.75 15.45
N ASN A 664 -9.17 -0.75 15.25
CA ASN A 664 -8.50 -0.25 14.05
C ASN A 664 -7.35 -1.18 13.61
N SER A 665 -7.28 -2.37 14.20
CA SER A 665 -6.31 -3.44 13.89
C SER A 665 -6.96 -4.77 14.27
N PRO A 666 -6.56 -5.89 13.68
CA PRO A 666 -7.07 -7.20 14.09
C PRO A 666 -6.82 -7.47 15.57
N LEU A 667 -7.84 -7.98 16.25
CA LEU A 667 -7.73 -8.45 17.64
C LEU A 667 -8.10 -9.92 17.69
N ILE A 668 -7.25 -10.71 18.33
CA ILE A 668 -7.48 -12.14 18.52
C ILE A 668 -7.74 -12.38 20.00
N GLU A 669 -8.77 -13.15 20.30
CA GLU A 669 -9.12 -13.57 21.65
C GLU A 669 -9.07 -15.10 21.71
N THR A 670 -8.31 -15.63 22.67
CA THR A 670 -8.36 -17.06 23.03
C THR A 670 -9.09 -17.21 24.36
N GLU A 671 -9.27 -18.45 24.82
CA GLU A 671 -9.84 -18.70 26.14
C GLU A 671 -9.09 -17.93 27.25
N HIS A 672 -7.77 -17.88 27.16
CA HIS A 672 -6.91 -17.38 28.23
C HIS A 672 -6.21 -16.04 27.95
N SER A 673 -6.15 -15.60 26.69
CA SER A 673 -5.31 -14.46 26.31
C SER A 673 -5.98 -13.50 25.34
N TRP A 674 -5.56 -12.25 25.40
CA TRP A 674 -5.68 -11.31 24.30
C TRP A 674 -4.41 -11.34 23.47
N VAL A 675 -4.55 -11.36 22.16
CA VAL A 675 -3.46 -11.29 21.20
C VAL A 675 -3.74 -10.08 20.30
N ILE A 676 -3.00 -8.99 20.56
CA ILE A 676 -3.18 -7.70 19.91
C ILE A 676 -2.22 -7.62 18.73
N GLN A 677 -2.77 -7.62 17.51
CA GLN A 677 -1.97 -7.60 16.28
C GLN A 677 -1.69 -6.16 15.83
N SER A 678 -0.50 -5.91 15.31
CA SER A 678 -0.21 -4.73 14.49
C SER A 678 0.85 -5.03 13.44
N PHE A 679 1.13 -4.03 12.60
CA PHE A 679 2.00 -4.15 11.42
C PHE A 679 2.93 -2.95 11.28
N SER A 680 3.91 -3.03 10.38
CA SER A 680 4.78 -1.89 10.05
C SER A 680 3.98 -0.64 9.69
N HIS A 681 2.90 -0.82 8.94
CA HIS A 681 1.93 0.23 8.62
C HIS A 681 0.51 -0.25 8.97
N PRO A 682 -0.15 0.28 10.03
CA PRO A 682 -1.45 -0.22 10.49
C PRO A 682 -2.54 -0.17 9.41
N ASN A 683 -2.57 0.90 8.60
CA ASN A 683 -3.39 0.96 7.39
C ASN A 683 -2.50 1.34 6.21
N TYR A 684 -1.66 0.41 5.75
CA TYR A 684 -0.70 0.65 4.67
C TYR A 684 -1.34 1.26 3.41
N LEU A 685 -2.56 0.85 3.05
CA LEU A 685 -3.31 1.38 1.90
C LEU A 685 -3.55 2.89 1.98
N ARG A 686 -3.80 3.40 3.19
CA ARG A 686 -3.93 4.83 3.45
C ARG A 686 -2.57 5.49 3.70
N ASP A 687 -1.78 4.89 4.57
CA ASP A 687 -0.57 5.49 5.14
C ASP A 687 0.54 5.70 4.08
N LEU A 688 0.56 4.86 3.03
CA LEU A 688 1.52 4.93 1.93
C LEU A 688 0.93 5.54 0.64
N GLY A 689 -0.36 5.90 0.63
CA GLY A 689 -1.01 6.58 -0.50
C GLY A 689 -1.16 5.73 -1.77
N SER A 690 -1.10 6.38 -2.94
CA SER A 690 -1.50 5.74 -4.21
C SER A 690 -0.62 4.56 -4.66
N ASN A 691 0.61 4.47 -4.16
CA ASN A 691 1.56 3.39 -4.45
C ASN A 691 1.67 2.39 -3.29
N ALA A 692 0.73 2.40 -2.34
CA ALA A 692 0.80 1.60 -1.12
C ALA A 692 1.10 0.12 -1.35
N GLN A 693 0.46 -0.51 -2.34
CA GLN A 693 0.64 -1.93 -2.67
C GLN A 693 1.99 -2.26 -3.32
N SER A 694 2.83 -1.25 -3.57
CA SER A 694 4.21 -1.38 -4.04
C SER A 694 5.19 -1.00 -2.93
N ASP A 695 4.93 0.13 -2.28
CA ASP A 695 5.84 0.72 -1.29
C ASP A 695 5.84 -0.03 0.04
N VAL A 696 4.78 -0.79 0.34
CA VAL A 696 4.72 -1.63 1.55
C VAL A 696 5.84 -2.67 1.59
N TYR A 697 6.26 -3.21 0.44
CA TYR A 697 7.38 -4.16 0.36
C TYR A 697 8.76 -3.51 0.53
N LYS A 698 8.85 -2.19 0.39
CA LYS A 698 10.12 -1.44 0.46
C LYS A 698 10.35 -0.79 1.82
N THR A 699 9.26 -0.47 2.52
CA THR A 699 9.28 0.45 3.67
C THR A 699 8.97 -0.23 5.01
N SER A 700 8.55 -1.48 4.99
CA SER A 700 8.18 -2.19 6.21
C SER A 700 9.39 -2.69 6.98
N THR A 701 9.31 -2.59 8.31
CA THR A 701 10.35 -3.03 9.22
C THR A 701 9.73 -3.62 10.50
N ILE A 702 10.47 -4.51 11.16
CA ILE A 702 10.09 -5.06 12.46
C ILE A 702 10.02 -3.94 13.52
N GLU A 703 10.91 -2.93 13.43
CA GLU A 703 10.90 -1.80 14.37
C GLU A 703 9.59 -1.01 14.31
N LEU A 704 9.09 -0.71 13.09
CA LEU A 704 7.80 -0.05 12.91
C LEU A 704 6.66 -0.93 13.45
N ALA A 705 6.68 -2.22 13.14
CA ALA A 705 5.65 -3.15 13.57
C ALA A 705 5.61 -3.26 15.11
N LEU A 706 6.75 -3.36 15.77
CA LEU A 706 6.86 -3.40 17.23
C LEU A 706 6.35 -2.10 17.86
N ARG A 707 6.74 -0.94 17.31
CA ARG A 707 6.28 0.37 17.79
C ARG A 707 4.76 0.51 17.69
N ASN A 708 4.16 0.02 16.61
CA ASN A 708 2.72 0.05 16.42
C ASN A 708 1.99 -0.98 17.31
N ALA A 709 2.53 -2.19 17.46
CA ALA A 709 2.01 -3.19 18.40
C ALA A 709 2.02 -2.67 19.85
N PHE A 710 3.09 -1.98 20.26
CA PHE A 710 3.16 -1.29 21.55
C PHE A 710 2.04 -0.25 21.69
N ARG A 711 1.90 0.67 20.72
CA ARG A 711 0.86 1.72 20.74
C ARG A 711 -0.54 1.13 20.80
N GLN A 712 -0.79 0.06 20.03
CA GLN A 712 -2.07 -0.62 19.97
C GLN A 712 -2.39 -1.32 21.29
N THR A 713 -1.42 -2.03 21.87
CA THR A 713 -1.58 -2.76 23.14
C THR A 713 -1.83 -1.79 24.30
N ARG A 714 -1.05 -0.70 24.37
CA ARG A 714 -1.25 0.37 25.34
C ARG A 714 -2.67 0.91 25.26
N ARG A 715 -3.10 1.30 24.05
CA ARG A 715 -4.45 1.81 23.82
C ARG A 715 -5.52 0.79 24.21
N PHE A 716 -5.37 -0.47 23.80
CA PHE A 716 -6.31 -1.54 24.10
C PHE A 716 -6.51 -1.72 25.60
N ILE A 717 -5.42 -1.83 26.37
CA ILE A 717 -5.49 -2.05 27.82
C ILE A 717 -6.12 -0.83 28.52
N MET A 718 -5.67 0.39 28.17
CA MET A 718 -6.22 1.61 28.75
C MET A 718 -7.73 1.71 28.51
N GLN A 719 -8.18 1.50 27.27
CA GLN A 719 -9.60 1.63 26.90
C GLN A 719 -10.47 0.51 27.45
N THR A 720 -9.95 -0.72 27.51
CA THR A 720 -10.72 -1.89 27.96
C THR A 720 -10.87 -1.93 29.46
N TYR A 721 -9.80 -1.58 30.19
CA TYR A 721 -9.73 -1.77 31.63
C TYR A 721 -9.77 -0.48 32.43
N ASP A 722 -9.82 0.69 31.79
CA ASP A 722 -9.84 2.01 32.43
C ASP A 722 -8.65 2.19 33.38
N LEU A 723 -7.45 2.15 32.79
CA LEU A 723 -6.16 2.23 33.47
C LEU A 723 -5.37 3.43 32.96
N ALA A 724 -4.59 4.05 33.86
CA ALA A 724 -3.72 5.15 33.50
C ALA A 724 -2.53 4.67 32.65
N GLU A 725 -1.96 5.56 31.84
CA GLU A 725 -0.89 5.20 30.91
C GLU A 725 0.33 4.59 31.64
N ASP A 726 0.82 5.22 32.70
CA ASP A 726 1.99 4.74 33.45
C ASP A 726 1.77 3.34 34.06
N GLU A 727 0.55 3.06 34.54
CA GLU A 727 0.18 1.73 35.03
C GLU A 727 0.22 0.69 33.90
N VAL A 728 -0.33 1.05 32.73
CA VAL A 728 -0.34 0.18 31.56
C VAL A 728 1.07 -0.09 31.03
N LEU A 729 1.96 0.90 31.02
CA LEU A 729 3.36 0.72 30.63
C LEU A 729 4.08 -0.28 31.55
N SER A 730 3.82 -0.21 32.86
CA SER A 730 4.33 -1.18 33.83
C SER A 730 3.78 -2.59 33.58
N ILE A 731 2.45 -2.72 33.41
CA ILE A 731 1.79 -4.01 33.11
C ILE A 731 2.35 -4.63 31.83
N MET A 732 2.43 -3.86 30.75
CA MET A 732 2.95 -4.34 29.47
C MET A 732 4.38 -4.84 29.59
N SER A 733 5.23 -4.16 30.37
CA SER A 733 6.63 -4.54 30.56
C SER A 733 6.81 -5.80 31.40
N LEU A 734 5.84 -6.14 32.24
CA LEU A 734 5.92 -7.25 33.20
C LEU A 734 5.08 -8.47 32.80
N ALA A 735 4.06 -8.28 31.96
CA ALA A 735 3.03 -9.29 31.72
C ALA A 735 2.54 -9.37 30.25
N ALA A 736 3.12 -8.60 29.32
CA ALA A 736 2.84 -8.76 27.89
C ALA A 736 4.10 -9.23 27.13
N ASP A 737 3.92 -10.26 26.30
CA ASP A 737 4.97 -10.78 25.43
C ASP A 737 4.79 -10.22 24.01
N PHE A 738 5.83 -9.59 23.46
CA PHE A 738 5.84 -9.12 22.08
C PHE A 738 6.56 -10.12 21.18
N GLY A 739 5.84 -10.69 20.22
CA GLY A 739 6.34 -11.70 19.28
C GLY A 739 6.27 -11.23 17.83
N ILE A 740 7.25 -11.63 17.03
CA ILE A 740 7.20 -11.45 15.57
C ILE A 740 6.17 -12.42 15.02
N THR A 741 5.23 -11.92 14.23
CA THR A 741 4.16 -12.75 13.62
C THR A 741 4.68 -13.36 12.34
N GLN A 742 5.09 -12.50 11.40
CA GLN A 742 5.71 -12.84 10.14
C GLN A 742 6.64 -11.70 9.69
N VAL A 743 7.56 -12.03 8.77
CA VAL A 743 8.47 -11.09 8.08
C VAL A 743 8.55 -11.37 6.58
N ALA A 744 7.48 -11.90 5.99
CA ALA A 744 7.46 -12.37 4.60
C ALA A 744 6.48 -11.59 3.70
N ASP A 745 5.50 -10.89 4.29
CA ASP A 745 4.29 -10.47 3.55
C ASP A 745 4.28 -9.01 3.14
N GLY A 746 5.47 -8.42 2.98
CA GLY A 746 5.58 -6.98 2.72
C GLY A 746 5.28 -6.15 3.97
N ASN A 747 4.07 -6.20 4.55
CA ASN A 747 3.74 -5.49 5.79
C ASN A 747 4.03 -6.37 7.01
N PHE A 748 5.22 -6.25 7.61
CA PHE A 748 5.65 -7.15 8.69
C PHE A 748 4.77 -7.05 9.92
N GLY A 749 4.52 -8.19 10.57
CA GLY A 749 3.60 -8.30 11.70
C GLY A 749 4.30 -8.49 13.05
N VAL A 750 3.83 -7.80 14.08
CA VAL A 750 4.18 -8.04 15.49
C VAL A 750 2.89 -8.11 16.30
N HIS A 751 2.81 -9.08 17.21
CA HIS A 751 1.69 -9.22 18.13
C HIS A 751 2.14 -9.09 19.58
N ALA A 752 1.25 -8.57 20.43
CA ALA A 752 1.40 -8.62 21.88
C ALA A 752 0.43 -9.66 22.45
N THR A 753 0.92 -10.57 23.28
CA THR A 753 0.09 -11.53 24.01
C THR A 753 0.02 -11.12 25.48
N ILE A 754 -1.19 -11.01 26.04
CA ILE A 754 -1.40 -10.76 27.47
C ILE A 754 -2.48 -11.69 28.02
N THR A 755 -2.19 -12.36 29.14
CA THR A 755 -3.15 -13.26 29.77
C THR A 755 -4.30 -12.48 30.42
N LYS A 756 -5.53 -12.95 30.23
CA LYS A 756 -6.73 -12.38 30.85
C LYS A 756 -6.69 -12.43 32.38
N ALA A 757 -5.93 -13.38 32.95
CA ALA A 757 -5.77 -13.53 34.39
C ALA A 757 -5.18 -12.29 35.07
N VAL A 758 -4.36 -11.50 34.36
CA VAL A 758 -3.80 -10.22 34.85
C VAL A 758 -4.91 -9.24 35.27
N PHE A 759 -6.10 -9.35 34.68
CA PHE A 759 -7.23 -8.45 34.94
C PHE A 759 -8.39 -9.12 35.72
N GLY A 760 -8.16 -10.31 36.29
CA GLY A 760 -9.22 -11.14 36.87
C GLY A 760 -10.05 -10.47 37.98
N GLU A 761 -9.40 -9.74 38.89
CA GLU A 761 -10.11 -9.04 39.98
C GLU A 761 -10.99 -7.89 39.47
N ARG A 762 -10.57 -7.19 38.39
CA ARG A 762 -11.38 -6.13 37.76
C ARG A 762 -12.58 -6.69 37.00
N GLN A 763 -12.43 -7.83 36.33
CA GLN A 763 -13.57 -8.49 35.67
C GLN A 763 -14.62 -8.95 36.71
N HIS A 764 -14.18 -9.36 37.91
CA HIS A 764 -15.08 -9.71 39.00
C HIS A 764 -15.80 -8.49 39.58
N SER A 765 -15.09 -7.38 39.83
CA SER A 765 -15.69 -6.15 40.39
C SER A 765 -16.68 -5.48 39.43
N GLN A 766 -16.41 -5.49 38.12
CA GLN A 766 -17.36 -5.00 37.11
C GLN A 766 -18.61 -5.89 36.96
N ARG A 767 -18.50 -7.20 37.22
CA ARG A 767 -19.64 -8.13 37.25
C ARG A 767 -20.50 -7.93 38.51
N THR A 768 -19.89 -7.68 39.66
CA THR A 768 -20.61 -7.44 40.93
C THR A 768 -21.22 -6.05 41.04
N ALA A 769 -20.78 -5.10 40.21
CA ALA A 769 -21.28 -3.71 40.19
C ALA A 769 -22.45 -3.48 39.21
N ARG A 770 -22.92 -4.50 38.48
CA ARG A 770 -24.18 -4.42 37.72
C ARG A 770 -25.36 -4.70 38.66
N PRO A 771 -26.33 -3.76 38.81
CA PRO A 771 -27.54 -3.98 39.60
C PRO A 771 -28.43 -5.08 39.02
#